data_AF-A0A8J3S7W4-F1
#
_entry.id   AF-A0A8J3S7W4-F1
#
_cell.length_a   1.000
_cell.length_b   1.000
_cell.length_c   1.000
_cell.angle_alpha   90.00
_cell.angle_beta   90.00
_cell.angle_gamma   90.00
#
_symmetry.space_group_name_H-M   'P 1'
#
loop_
_entity.id
_entity.type
_entity.pdbx_description
1 polymer ?
#
loop_
_entity_poly.entity_id
_entity_poly.type
_entity_poly.pdbx_seq_one_letter_code
_entity_poly.pdbx_strand_id
1 'polypeptide(L)'
;MRLRALVATAIVLTIIPAAPALAENAPAPPPAVAESPVAAENPAPAESPAASAPVTPSPVPSPEGGPAPDAGDPSPPAPAPKLEEGLAADEDGARVIVEVTAPAEAAPVADQAQALPGAEVVLQPPDTSFIVVEATGESLAVLAEDPRVVSVRRDRTYSPSALAPNLQVIGAEAVHNANVRGDGQTIAIVDTGIDADHPAFGGKVVGQACFSTADGTSQTLCPNGQTTDPASADAETAACVHDGVNLCDHGTHVAGIAHAVAPAADIVAVQVFSRDNDCYGDGSGEVCLTAYESSILLALDHVAKLKDSTPGLVAVNLSLGTFPFEGSCDNVTGLEAMRGKVEALRAKGVAVVAAAGNDGTPGAGAPGCFSAAVTVGATGNDDHVADWSNHGSTLDLFAPGVEIDSAVPGGGTQVYSGTSMATPHVAGAFALMAQKETDDAPDALLGRLRTAGRPIVYGGVTVPRLDLGVAILGGTPQPPVTQEPVPDGPGDDPSDTPTPDPTSGPEPEPVPDDTPDPAPVPLPTVTVTVTVTATPPAAAPAVCTRGKGRTTLTAAQWAVEMHKRTGKLSDETLDCYLRLAAKASAVFPEITRASTPGTAHRVLKPSGKTARTAKATFDRELLAAWLNWAHGAVNLTAKAGGTSTVKAALASAEKRRLAALSLSKAASALRKQVNTRRPA
;
A
#
# COMPACT_ATOMS: atom_id res chain seq x y z
N MET A 1 37.04 -52.31 8.56
CA MET A 1 38.09 -53.34 8.78
C MET A 1 37.79 -54.05 10.10
N ARG A 2 37.40 -55.33 10.08
CA ARG A 2 36.93 -56.16 11.25
C ARG A 2 35.59 -55.66 11.86
N LEU A 3 34.56 -56.48 12.15
CA LEU A 3 34.38 -57.66 13.05
C LEU A 3 34.50 -57.26 14.54
N ARG A 4 33.64 -57.67 15.50
CA ARG A 4 32.47 -58.62 15.57
C ARG A 4 31.67 -58.32 16.90
N ALA A 5 30.51 -58.88 17.31
CA ALA A 5 29.68 -60.00 16.85
C ALA A 5 28.19 -59.97 17.33
N LEU A 6 27.47 -61.05 16.96
CA LEU A 6 26.24 -61.74 17.41
C LEU A 6 25.84 -61.65 18.92
N VAL A 7 24.62 -62.02 19.38
CA VAL A 7 23.71 -63.18 19.06
C VAL A 7 22.21 -62.75 19.13
N ALA A 8 21.30 -62.96 18.14
CA ALA A 8 20.63 -64.19 17.57
C ALA A 8 19.61 -64.88 18.52
N THR A 9 18.56 -65.65 18.17
CA THR A 9 17.81 -66.14 16.95
C THR A 9 16.52 -66.84 17.49
N ALA A 10 15.33 -67.04 16.87
CA ALA A 10 14.74 -67.08 15.51
C ALA A 10 13.37 -66.32 15.50
N ILE A 11 12.53 -66.13 14.46
CA ILE A 11 12.31 -66.65 13.08
C ILE A 11 11.41 -67.92 12.96
N VAL A 12 10.53 -67.95 11.91
CA VAL A 12 9.64 -69.01 11.34
C VAL A 12 8.11 -68.88 11.63
N LEU A 13 7.14 -69.08 10.70
CA LEU A 13 6.92 -68.69 9.28
C LEU A 13 5.47 -69.13 8.86
N THR A 14 4.68 -68.26 8.19
CA THR A 14 3.45 -68.52 7.36
C THR A 14 2.28 -69.39 7.87
N ILE A 15 1.03 -68.92 7.65
CA ILE A 15 0.04 -69.47 6.68
C ILE A 15 -1.23 -68.58 6.65
N ILE A 16 -1.92 -68.54 5.49
CA ILE A 16 -3.20 -67.83 5.21
C ILE A 16 -4.28 -68.91 4.96
N PRO A 17 -5.50 -68.83 5.55
CA PRO A 17 -6.66 -68.41 4.73
C PRO A 17 -7.90 -67.80 5.44
N ALA A 18 -8.68 -67.10 4.59
CA ALA A 18 -10.16 -66.98 4.58
C ALA A 18 -10.91 -66.19 5.68
N ALA A 19 -11.88 -65.39 5.20
CA ALA A 19 -13.03 -64.89 5.95
C ALA A 19 -14.27 -65.78 5.71
N PRO A 20 -15.34 -65.58 6.49
CA PRO A 20 -16.67 -65.43 5.88
C PRO A 20 -17.38 -64.13 6.30
N ALA A 21 -18.49 -63.83 5.64
CA ALA A 21 -19.35 -62.65 5.88
C ALA A 21 -20.78 -63.08 6.32
N LEU A 22 -21.73 -62.11 6.30
CA LEU A 22 -23.18 -62.25 6.57
C LEU A 22 -23.57 -62.27 8.08
N ALA A 23 -24.68 -61.66 8.53
CA ALA A 23 -25.63 -60.76 7.85
C ALA A 23 -26.43 -59.87 8.84
N GLU A 24 -27.13 -58.90 8.25
CA GLU A 24 -28.32 -58.12 8.67
C GLU A 24 -29.02 -58.45 10.01
N ASN A 25 -29.53 -57.41 10.69
CA ASN A 25 -30.98 -57.10 10.69
C ASN A 25 -31.35 -55.77 11.35
N ALA A 26 -32.48 -55.19 10.94
CA ALA A 26 -33.16 -54.07 11.60
C ALA A 26 -34.70 -54.31 11.60
N PRO A 27 -35.44 -53.98 12.67
CA PRO A 27 -36.91 -54.11 12.72
C PRO A 27 -37.66 -52.79 12.40
N ALA A 28 -38.96 -52.90 12.12
CA ALA A 28 -39.79 -51.87 11.46
C ALA A 28 -40.95 -51.31 12.36
N PRO A 29 -41.64 -50.21 11.95
CA PRO A 29 -42.79 -49.57 12.65
C PRO A 29 -44.14 -50.17 12.14
N PRO A 30 -45.37 -49.56 12.21
CA PRO A 30 -45.86 -48.28 12.77
C PRO A 30 -47.13 -48.48 13.69
N PRO A 31 -48.09 -47.51 13.86
CA PRO A 31 -49.13 -47.24 12.83
C PRO A 31 -49.78 -45.82 12.75
N ALA A 32 -50.12 -45.39 11.51
CA ALA A 32 -51.25 -44.52 11.08
C ALA A 32 -51.38 -43.06 11.65
N VAL A 33 -52.13 -42.09 11.08
CA VAL A 33 -53.33 -42.09 10.20
C VAL A 33 -53.36 -40.90 9.21
N ALA A 34 -53.74 -41.14 7.93
CA ALA A 34 -54.36 -40.27 6.88
C ALA A 34 -53.76 -38.86 6.54
N GLU A 35 -53.90 -38.27 5.33
CA GLU A 35 -54.57 -38.67 4.08
C GLU A 35 -53.88 -38.04 2.82
N SER A 36 -54.38 -38.28 1.60
CA SER A 36 -53.81 -37.90 0.28
C SER A 36 -54.93 -37.77 -0.78
N PRO A 37 -54.73 -37.44 -2.10
CA PRO A 37 -53.52 -37.12 -2.89
C PRO A 37 -53.63 -35.73 -3.60
N VAL A 38 -52.97 -35.36 -4.71
CA VAL A 38 -53.00 -35.82 -6.14
C VAL A 38 -51.65 -35.40 -6.79
N ALA A 39 -50.76 -36.30 -7.23
CA ALA A 39 -50.54 -36.80 -8.61
C ALA A 39 -50.36 -35.71 -9.72
N ALA A 40 -49.41 -35.77 -10.66
CA ALA A 40 -48.25 -36.64 -10.96
C ALA A 40 -47.23 -35.81 -11.84
N GLU A 41 -46.23 -36.27 -12.61
CA GLU A 41 -45.76 -37.60 -13.07
C GLU A 41 -44.27 -37.55 -13.54
N ASN A 42 -43.69 -38.66 -14.01
CA ASN A 42 -42.35 -38.84 -14.62
C ASN A 42 -42.36 -40.21 -15.40
N PRO A 43 -41.40 -40.63 -16.29
CA PRO A 43 -39.94 -40.37 -16.28
C PRO A 43 -39.24 -40.29 -17.69
N ALA A 44 -37.91 -40.46 -17.73
CA ALA A 44 -37.04 -40.72 -18.90
C ALA A 44 -36.70 -42.26 -19.00
N PRO A 45 -35.60 -42.81 -19.61
CA PRO A 45 -34.50 -42.28 -20.45
C PRO A 45 -34.07 -43.20 -21.66
N ALA A 46 -32.88 -42.98 -22.27
CA ALA A 46 -31.76 -43.97 -22.40
C ALA A 46 -30.95 -44.06 -23.74
N GLU A 47 -29.70 -44.57 -23.59
CA GLU A 47 -28.80 -45.31 -24.54
C GLU A 47 -27.88 -44.62 -25.60
N SER A 48 -26.74 -45.30 -25.88
CA SER A 48 -25.65 -45.03 -26.83
C SER A 48 -24.73 -46.28 -26.95
N PRO A 49 -24.12 -46.62 -28.11
CA PRO A 49 -22.68 -46.98 -28.09
C PRO A 49 -21.83 -46.85 -29.41
N ALA A 50 -20.50 -47.00 -29.24
CA ALA A 50 -19.49 -47.59 -30.17
C ALA A 50 -18.76 -46.71 -31.24
N ALA A 51 -17.63 -47.23 -31.76
CA ALA A 51 -16.58 -46.49 -32.50
C ALA A 51 -15.73 -47.36 -33.48
N SER A 52 -14.98 -46.74 -34.43
CA SER A 52 -13.68 -47.19 -35.02
C SER A 52 -13.15 -46.30 -36.19
N ALA A 53 -11.86 -46.45 -36.58
CA ALA A 53 -11.09 -45.65 -37.59
C ALA A 53 -10.76 -46.49 -38.88
N PRO A 54 -9.77 -46.23 -39.81
CA PRO A 54 -8.72 -45.16 -39.96
C PRO A 54 -8.44 -44.70 -41.44
N VAL A 55 -7.21 -44.18 -41.75
CA VAL A 55 -6.44 -44.07 -43.06
C VAL A 55 -5.99 -42.63 -43.51
N THR A 56 -4.89 -42.55 -44.29
CA THR A 56 -4.01 -41.41 -44.69
C THR A 56 -3.73 -41.38 -46.24
N PRO A 57 -2.76 -40.63 -46.84
CA PRO A 57 -2.46 -39.17 -46.86
C PRO A 57 -2.18 -38.53 -48.28
N SER A 58 -2.25 -37.18 -48.41
CA SER A 58 -1.56 -36.31 -49.44
C SER A 58 -1.96 -36.48 -50.95
N PRO A 59 -1.54 -35.61 -51.93
CA PRO A 59 -0.54 -34.52 -51.92
C PRO A 59 -0.97 -33.16 -52.60
N VAL A 60 0.04 -32.32 -52.89
CA VAL A 60 0.08 -30.92 -53.39
C VAL A 60 -0.42 -30.70 -54.84
N PRO A 61 -0.89 -29.49 -55.20
CA PRO A 61 -0.31 -28.79 -56.35
C PRO A 61 0.01 -27.29 -56.12
N SER A 62 0.88 -26.74 -56.96
CA SER A 62 1.24 -25.31 -57.12
C SER A 62 1.98 -25.15 -58.47
N PRO A 63 2.19 -23.95 -59.05
CA PRO A 63 1.56 -22.64 -58.79
C PRO A 63 0.93 -21.99 -60.05
N GLU A 64 0.10 -20.95 -59.87
CA GLU A 64 0.01 -19.81 -60.82
C GLU A 64 -0.11 -18.50 -60.00
N GLY A 65 0.34 -17.38 -60.58
CA GLY A 65 0.80 -16.22 -59.79
C GLY A 65 -0.18 -15.04 -59.63
N GLY A 66 -0.02 -14.32 -58.53
CA GLY A 66 -0.59 -12.99 -58.23
C GLY A 66 0.39 -12.18 -57.35
N PRO A 67 0.29 -10.85 -57.30
CA PRO A 67 1.34 -9.99 -56.72
C PRO A 67 1.44 -10.08 -55.19
N ALA A 68 2.64 -9.83 -54.67
CA ALA A 68 2.94 -9.88 -53.24
C ALA A 68 2.40 -8.65 -52.48
N PRO A 69 1.85 -8.83 -51.26
CA PRO A 69 1.80 -7.79 -50.24
C PRO A 69 3.15 -7.68 -49.49
N ASP A 70 3.39 -6.56 -48.82
CA ASP A 70 4.64 -6.33 -48.07
C ASP A 70 4.87 -7.34 -46.94
N ALA A 71 6.12 -7.79 -46.83
CA ALA A 71 6.62 -8.46 -45.63
C ALA A 71 7.07 -7.40 -44.62
N GLY A 72 6.16 -7.01 -43.72
CA GLY A 72 6.56 -6.32 -42.50
C GLY A 72 7.24 -7.32 -41.56
N ASP A 73 8.52 -7.08 -41.24
CA ASP A 73 9.21 -7.84 -40.19
C ASP A 73 8.47 -7.68 -38.84
N PRO A 74 8.40 -8.74 -38.01
CA PRO A 74 7.98 -8.58 -36.63
C PRO A 74 9.05 -7.76 -35.89
N SER A 75 8.72 -6.53 -35.50
CA SER A 75 9.59 -5.73 -34.62
C SER A 75 10.00 -6.56 -33.40
N PRO A 76 11.28 -6.50 -32.97
CA PRO A 76 11.69 -7.14 -31.72
C PRO A 76 10.88 -6.56 -30.55
N PRO A 77 10.71 -7.34 -29.46
CA PRO A 77 10.08 -6.81 -28.25
C PRO A 77 10.81 -5.54 -27.78
N ALA A 78 10.05 -4.58 -27.27
CA ALA A 78 10.62 -3.35 -26.74
C ALA A 78 11.63 -3.66 -25.63
N PRO A 79 12.74 -2.91 -25.53
CA PRO A 79 13.67 -3.07 -24.41
C PRO A 79 12.96 -2.79 -23.09
N ALA A 80 13.41 -3.43 -22.01
CA ALA A 80 12.92 -3.19 -20.67
C ALA A 80 13.08 -1.69 -20.29
N PRO A 81 12.20 -1.14 -19.42
CA PRO A 81 12.33 0.23 -18.96
C PRO A 81 13.69 0.42 -18.26
N LYS A 82 14.43 1.45 -18.67
CA LYS A 82 15.76 1.76 -18.13
C LYS A 82 15.70 2.45 -16.77
N LEU A 83 14.57 3.02 -16.39
CA LEU A 83 14.36 3.75 -15.14
C LEU A 83 13.69 2.86 -14.10
N GLU A 84 14.24 2.79 -12.88
CA GLU A 84 13.63 2.09 -11.74
C GLU A 84 12.25 2.68 -11.41
N GLU A 85 11.30 1.80 -11.10
CA GLU A 85 9.91 2.15 -10.86
C GLU A 85 9.76 3.16 -9.70
N GLY A 86 8.83 4.10 -9.87
CA GLY A 86 8.62 5.22 -8.95
C GLY A 86 9.58 6.41 -9.12
N LEU A 87 10.80 6.25 -9.66
CA LEU A 87 11.73 7.38 -9.84
C LEU A 87 11.17 8.50 -10.73
N ALA A 88 10.34 8.15 -11.73
CA ALA A 88 9.72 9.14 -12.63
C ALA A 88 8.74 10.11 -11.94
N ALA A 89 8.28 9.78 -10.72
CA ALA A 89 7.34 10.59 -9.94
C ALA A 89 8.02 11.40 -8.82
N ASP A 90 9.35 11.36 -8.73
CA ASP A 90 10.13 11.97 -7.66
C ASP A 90 10.38 13.47 -7.96
N GLU A 91 9.46 14.34 -7.51
CA GLU A 91 9.57 15.81 -7.72
C GLU A 91 10.63 16.47 -6.82
N ASP A 92 10.99 15.86 -5.69
CA ASP A 92 11.95 16.40 -4.73
C ASP A 92 13.41 16.02 -5.05
N GLY A 93 13.63 14.84 -5.64
CA GLY A 93 14.90 14.43 -6.26
C GLY A 93 15.55 13.21 -5.63
N ALA A 94 15.93 12.24 -6.46
CA ALA A 94 16.54 10.99 -6.03
C ALA A 94 18.03 10.90 -6.37
N ARG A 95 18.82 10.40 -5.41
CA ARG A 95 20.20 9.94 -5.63
C ARG A 95 20.18 8.57 -6.32
N VAL A 96 20.70 8.51 -7.53
CA VAL A 96 20.67 7.33 -8.42
C VAL A 96 22.06 6.94 -8.92
N ILE A 97 22.24 5.66 -9.21
CA ILE A 97 23.29 5.13 -10.09
C ILE A 97 22.73 5.12 -11.52
N VAL A 98 23.40 5.84 -12.42
CA VAL A 98 23.19 5.80 -13.87
C VAL A 98 24.27 4.92 -14.47
N GLU A 99 23.88 3.73 -14.91
CA GLU A 99 24.74 2.74 -15.56
C GLU A 99 24.81 3.01 -17.07
N VAL A 100 26.00 2.90 -17.67
CA VAL A 100 26.26 3.24 -19.07
C VAL A 100 26.87 2.07 -19.84
N THR A 101 26.70 2.05 -21.16
CA THR A 101 27.07 0.95 -22.06
C THR A 101 28.57 0.64 -22.10
N ALA A 102 29.43 1.60 -21.79
CA ALA A 102 30.87 1.42 -21.62
C ALA A 102 31.46 2.54 -20.73
N PRO A 103 32.63 2.34 -20.07
CA PRO A 103 33.25 3.36 -19.23
C PRO A 103 33.58 4.67 -19.97
N ALA A 104 33.83 4.59 -21.28
CA ALA A 104 34.08 5.76 -22.13
C ALA A 104 32.85 6.69 -22.25
N GLU A 105 31.64 6.17 -22.05
CA GLU A 105 30.39 6.94 -22.11
C GLU A 105 30.03 7.61 -20.77
N ALA A 106 30.73 7.28 -19.68
CA ALA A 106 30.43 7.83 -18.35
C ALA A 106 30.62 9.36 -18.28
N ALA A 107 31.68 9.90 -18.89
CA ALA A 107 31.86 11.36 -18.98
C ALA A 107 30.83 12.03 -19.91
N PRO A 108 30.63 11.57 -21.17
CA PRO A 108 29.58 12.10 -22.05
C PRO A 108 28.15 12.02 -21.51
N VAL A 109 27.84 11.15 -20.55
CA VAL A 109 26.54 11.07 -19.85
C VAL A 109 26.53 11.94 -18.59
N ALA A 110 27.65 12.10 -17.88
CA ALA A 110 27.80 13.08 -16.80
C ALA A 110 27.64 14.52 -17.32
N ASP A 111 28.26 14.86 -18.45
CA ASP A 111 28.11 16.14 -19.14
C ASP A 111 26.64 16.45 -19.49
N GLN A 112 25.86 15.42 -19.82
CA GLN A 112 24.42 15.53 -20.08
C GLN A 112 23.64 15.70 -18.78
N ALA A 113 23.90 14.87 -17.76
CA ALA A 113 23.24 14.95 -16.47
C ALA A 113 23.41 16.33 -15.84
N GLN A 114 24.63 16.86 -15.84
CA GLN A 114 24.97 18.19 -15.30
C GLN A 114 24.41 19.36 -16.16
N ALA A 115 23.80 19.07 -17.31
CA ALA A 115 23.07 20.04 -18.13
C ALA A 115 21.53 19.99 -17.94
N LEU A 116 21.01 19.06 -17.12
CA LEU A 116 19.58 18.92 -16.85
C LEU A 116 19.13 19.75 -15.62
N PRO A 117 17.87 20.19 -15.56
CA PRO A 117 17.35 20.95 -14.42
C PRO A 117 17.39 20.15 -13.12
N GLY A 118 17.96 20.74 -12.07
CA GLY A 118 18.01 20.12 -10.73
C GLY A 118 18.85 18.85 -10.66
N ALA A 119 19.78 18.63 -11.59
CA ALA A 119 20.61 17.43 -11.65
C ALA A 119 22.09 17.72 -11.29
N GLU A 120 22.62 17.02 -10.28
CA GLU A 120 24.01 17.10 -9.84
C GLU A 120 24.72 15.74 -10.00
N VAL A 121 25.92 15.73 -10.60
CA VAL A 121 26.75 14.51 -10.71
C VAL A 121 27.57 14.34 -9.43
N VAL A 122 26.98 13.62 -8.47
CA VAL A 122 27.54 13.38 -7.13
C VAL A 122 28.82 12.54 -7.15
N LEU A 123 28.95 11.60 -8.09
CA LEU A 123 30.16 10.78 -8.24
C LEU A 123 30.36 10.30 -9.67
N GLN A 124 31.56 10.49 -10.19
CA GLN A 124 32.01 9.93 -11.47
C GLN A 124 33.34 9.20 -11.24
N PRO A 125 33.33 7.87 -11.00
CA PRO A 125 34.57 7.13 -10.80
C PRO A 125 35.33 6.94 -12.13
N PRO A 126 36.67 6.88 -12.11
CA PRO A 126 37.46 6.59 -13.30
C PRO A 126 37.29 5.12 -13.72
N ASP A 127 37.31 4.88 -15.03
CA ASP A 127 37.28 3.55 -15.66
C ASP A 127 36.04 2.66 -15.34
N THR A 128 34.96 3.23 -14.77
CA THR A 128 33.70 2.51 -14.47
C THR A 128 32.56 2.81 -15.44
N SER A 129 31.75 1.78 -15.74
CA SER A 129 30.52 1.89 -16.54
C SER A 129 29.32 2.51 -15.80
N PHE A 130 29.53 3.43 -14.85
CA PHE A 130 28.44 4.14 -14.18
C PHE A 130 28.87 5.50 -13.63
N ILE A 131 27.88 6.34 -13.34
CA ILE A 131 27.99 7.58 -12.57
C ILE A 131 26.88 7.59 -11.49
N VAL A 132 27.00 8.47 -10.50
CA VAL A 132 25.95 8.77 -9.53
C VAL A 132 25.45 10.19 -9.78
N VAL A 133 24.12 10.35 -9.81
CA VAL A 133 23.43 11.62 -10.05
C VAL A 133 22.37 11.82 -8.97
N GLU A 134 22.21 13.03 -8.45
CA GLU A 134 21.01 13.46 -7.72
C GLU A 134 20.17 14.30 -8.68
N ALA A 135 18.94 13.86 -8.98
CA ALA A 135 18.05 14.56 -9.92
C ALA A 135 16.57 14.23 -9.72
N THR A 136 15.69 15.13 -10.18
CA THR A 136 14.22 14.92 -10.21
C THR A 136 13.81 13.89 -11.25
N GLY A 137 12.63 13.29 -11.07
CA GLY A 137 12.07 12.26 -11.95
C GLY A 137 11.96 12.66 -13.43
N GLU A 138 11.72 13.95 -13.72
CA GLU A 138 11.75 14.49 -15.09
C GLU A 138 13.16 14.38 -15.70
N SER A 139 14.18 14.85 -14.98
CA SER A 139 15.58 14.76 -15.42
C SER A 139 16.09 13.32 -15.48
N LEU A 140 15.64 12.45 -14.57
CA LEU A 140 15.95 11.02 -14.57
C LEU A 140 15.32 10.27 -15.76
N ALA A 141 14.09 10.64 -16.15
CA ALA A 141 13.47 10.13 -17.38
C ALA A 141 14.26 10.54 -18.62
N VAL A 142 14.71 11.80 -18.71
CA VAL A 142 15.54 12.28 -19.84
C VAL A 142 16.91 11.59 -19.90
N LEU A 143 17.49 11.20 -18.76
CA LEU A 143 18.70 10.34 -18.75
C LEU A 143 18.39 8.91 -19.19
N ALA A 144 17.26 8.34 -18.77
CA ALA A 144 16.84 7.00 -19.19
C ALA A 144 16.56 6.90 -20.71
N GLU A 145 16.14 7.98 -21.38
CA GLU A 145 15.98 8.00 -22.84
C GLU A 145 17.31 7.88 -23.61
N ASP A 146 18.46 8.22 -23.01
CA ASP A 146 19.72 8.27 -23.75
C ASP A 146 20.21 6.87 -24.18
N PRO A 147 20.62 6.67 -25.45
CA PRO A 147 21.04 5.36 -25.96
C PRO A 147 22.30 4.80 -25.29
N ARG A 148 23.13 5.63 -24.65
CA ARG A 148 24.34 5.21 -23.92
C ARG A 148 24.03 4.73 -22.50
N VAL A 149 22.89 5.10 -21.92
CA VAL A 149 22.43 4.66 -20.60
C VAL A 149 21.80 3.26 -20.68
N VAL A 150 22.14 2.41 -19.71
CA VAL A 150 21.69 1.01 -19.56
C VAL A 150 20.63 0.89 -18.46
N SER A 151 20.87 1.50 -17.29
CA SER A 151 19.91 1.55 -16.18
C SER A 151 20.05 2.86 -15.38
N VAL A 152 18.97 3.30 -14.74
CA VAL A 152 18.88 4.43 -13.82
C VAL A 152 18.11 3.93 -12.60
N ARG A 153 18.79 3.78 -11.46
CA ARG A 153 18.29 3.08 -10.26
C ARG A 153 18.78 3.74 -8.99
N ARG A 154 18.04 3.68 -7.89
CA ARG A 154 18.37 4.33 -6.61
C ARG A 154 19.77 3.91 -6.11
N ASP A 155 20.55 4.86 -5.63
CA ASP A 155 21.86 4.60 -5.01
C ASP A 155 21.66 4.16 -3.54
N ARG A 156 21.29 2.89 -3.39
CA ARG A 156 20.85 2.27 -2.12
C ARG A 156 21.99 2.24 -1.09
N THR A 157 21.70 2.68 0.13
CA THR A 157 22.64 2.69 1.25
C THR A 157 22.78 1.29 1.86
N TYR A 158 23.97 0.69 1.74
CA TYR A 158 24.30 -0.59 2.36
C TYR A 158 25.06 -0.37 3.68
N SER A 159 24.36 -0.50 4.81
CA SER A 159 25.00 -0.63 6.12
C SER A 159 25.79 -1.95 6.21
N PRO A 160 26.91 -1.99 6.96
CA PRO A 160 27.54 -3.26 7.35
C PRO A 160 26.52 -4.16 8.04
N SER A 161 26.61 -5.48 7.82
CA SER A 161 25.53 -6.45 8.03
C SER A 161 25.12 -6.71 9.49
N ALA A 162 24.52 -5.71 10.13
CA ALA A 162 23.45 -5.92 11.11
C ALA A 162 22.14 -6.22 10.36
N LEU A 163 21.21 -6.90 11.03
CA LEU A 163 19.84 -7.08 10.51
C LEU A 163 19.10 -5.73 10.48
N ALA A 164 18.10 -5.62 9.60
CA ALA A 164 17.37 -4.36 9.39
C ALA A 164 16.79 -3.79 10.72
N PRO A 165 16.78 -2.46 10.94
CA PRO A 165 16.53 -1.87 12.26
C PRO A 165 15.22 -2.32 12.92
N ASN A 166 14.17 -2.54 12.14
CA ASN A 166 12.89 -3.09 12.56
C ASN A 166 13.01 -4.47 13.24
N LEU A 167 13.87 -5.36 12.71
CA LEU A 167 14.14 -6.68 13.30
C LEU A 167 14.92 -6.57 14.61
N GLN A 168 15.79 -5.56 14.74
CA GLN A 168 16.53 -5.30 15.97
C GLN A 168 15.63 -4.72 17.07
N VAL A 169 14.75 -3.77 16.73
CA VAL A 169 13.80 -3.13 17.66
C VAL A 169 12.87 -4.14 18.33
N ILE A 170 12.39 -5.14 17.58
CA ILE A 170 11.55 -6.23 18.13
C ILE A 170 12.37 -7.40 18.69
N GLY A 171 13.70 -7.35 18.66
CA GLY A 171 14.58 -8.41 19.19
C GLY A 171 14.62 -9.71 18.37
N ALA A 172 14.17 -9.70 17.11
CA ALA A 172 14.16 -10.89 16.24
C ALA A 172 15.56 -11.50 16.06
N GLU A 173 16.59 -10.67 15.91
CA GLU A 173 17.99 -11.10 15.82
C GLU A 173 18.43 -11.99 17.00
N ALA A 174 18.04 -11.63 18.23
CA ALA A 174 18.40 -12.42 19.42
C ALA A 174 17.70 -13.79 19.40
N VAL A 175 16.47 -13.85 18.89
CA VAL A 175 15.66 -15.06 18.74
C VAL A 175 16.22 -15.97 17.63
N HIS A 176 16.63 -15.40 16.50
CA HIS A 176 17.33 -16.13 15.42
C HIS A 176 18.67 -16.71 15.89
N ASN A 177 19.46 -15.92 16.64
CA ASN A 177 20.71 -16.36 17.24
C ASN A 177 20.53 -17.44 18.31
N ALA A 178 19.35 -17.54 18.93
CA ALA A 178 18.94 -18.65 19.78
C ALA A 178 18.41 -19.89 19.00
N ASN A 179 18.58 -19.91 17.68
CA ASN A 179 18.07 -20.92 16.74
C ASN A 179 16.55 -21.14 16.85
N VAL A 180 15.80 -20.04 16.91
CA VAL A 180 14.35 -20.01 16.71
C VAL A 180 14.09 -19.15 15.48
N ARG A 181 13.54 -19.76 14.42
CA ARG A 181 13.43 -19.15 13.08
C ARG A 181 12.07 -19.41 12.42
N GLY A 182 11.14 -20.09 13.10
CA GLY A 182 9.85 -20.51 12.57
C GLY A 182 9.84 -21.93 12.00
N ASP A 183 10.83 -22.77 12.35
CA ASP A 183 10.97 -24.11 11.79
C ASP A 183 9.70 -24.97 11.97
N GLY A 184 9.23 -25.57 10.88
CA GLY A 184 8.02 -26.40 10.84
C GLY A 184 6.69 -25.64 10.95
N GLN A 185 6.73 -24.30 10.99
CA GLN A 185 5.54 -23.46 11.01
C GLN A 185 5.24 -22.89 9.62
N THR A 186 3.99 -22.48 9.41
CA THR A 186 3.51 -21.90 8.15
C THR A 186 2.68 -20.65 8.43
N ILE A 187 2.85 -19.63 7.58
CA ILE A 187 2.09 -18.37 7.60
C ILE A 187 1.34 -18.25 6.28
N ALA A 188 0.02 -18.01 6.33
CA ALA A 188 -0.74 -17.62 5.13
C ALA A 188 -0.73 -16.09 5.00
N ILE A 189 -0.45 -15.56 3.82
CA ILE A 189 -0.48 -14.13 3.50
C ILE A 189 -1.67 -13.89 2.57
N VAL A 190 -2.72 -13.23 3.06
CA VAL A 190 -3.96 -12.97 2.31
C VAL A 190 -3.94 -11.54 1.78
N ASP A 191 -3.55 -11.37 0.53
CA ASP A 191 -3.06 -10.09 0.00
C ASP A 191 -3.16 -9.99 -1.55
N THR A 192 -2.40 -9.09 -2.19
CA THR A 192 -2.43 -8.82 -3.65
C THR A 192 -1.84 -9.91 -4.54
N GLY A 193 -1.05 -10.82 -3.97
CA GLY A 193 -0.25 -11.83 -4.66
C GLY A 193 1.17 -11.91 -4.08
N ILE A 194 1.97 -12.87 -4.51
CA ILE A 194 3.40 -12.97 -4.15
C ILE A 194 4.21 -13.42 -5.37
N ASP A 195 5.30 -12.70 -5.67
CA ASP A 195 6.44 -13.20 -6.49
C ASP A 195 7.08 -14.38 -5.75
N ALA A 196 6.80 -15.60 -6.22
CA ALA A 196 7.04 -16.82 -5.45
C ALA A 196 8.48 -17.34 -5.53
N ASP A 197 9.19 -17.05 -6.63
CA ASP A 197 10.61 -17.36 -6.84
C ASP A 197 11.57 -16.20 -6.55
N HIS A 198 11.06 -15.06 -6.07
CA HIS A 198 11.83 -13.96 -5.51
C HIS A 198 13.00 -14.46 -4.64
N PRO A 199 14.26 -14.09 -4.95
CA PRO A 199 15.43 -14.67 -4.29
C PRO A 199 15.44 -14.55 -2.76
N ALA A 200 14.80 -13.53 -2.18
CA ALA A 200 14.75 -13.32 -0.74
C ALA A 200 13.95 -14.39 0.01
N PHE A 201 13.01 -15.08 -0.63
CA PHE A 201 12.25 -16.18 0.02
C PHE A 201 13.01 -17.50 0.05
N GLY A 202 14.05 -17.69 -0.77
CA GLY A 202 14.83 -18.93 -0.81
C GLY A 202 14.00 -20.21 -1.06
N GLY A 203 12.86 -20.09 -1.76
CA GLY A 203 11.91 -21.19 -1.98
C GLY A 203 10.94 -21.46 -0.82
N LYS A 204 10.72 -20.50 0.08
CA LYS A 204 9.78 -20.63 1.21
C LYS A 204 8.31 -20.37 0.88
N VAL A 205 7.95 -19.92 -0.33
CA VAL A 205 6.56 -19.91 -0.78
C VAL A 205 6.19 -21.33 -1.22
N VAL A 206 5.53 -22.10 -0.33
CA VAL A 206 5.25 -23.54 -0.52
C VAL A 206 3.84 -23.85 -1.02
N GLY A 207 2.97 -22.84 -1.08
CA GLY A 207 1.59 -22.97 -1.54
C GLY A 207 1.04 -21.66 -2.04
N GLN A 208 0.12 -21.73 -3.00
CA GLN A 208 -0.48 -20.56 -3.65
C GLN A 208 -1.96 -20.82 -3.94
N ALA A 209 -2.81 -19.82 -3.73
CA ALA A 209 -4.21 -19.81 -4.17
C ALA A 209 -4.69 -18.39 -4.48
N CYS A 210 -5.68 -18.25 -5.35
CA CYS A 210 -6.29 -16.98 -5.74
C CYS A 210 -7.82 -17.04 -5.70
N PHE A 211 -8.42 -15.94 -5.25
CA PHE A 211 -9.85 -15.71 -5.17
C PHE A 211 -10.19 -14.29 -5.63
N SER A 212 -9.82 -13.91 -6.85
CA SER A 212 -10.04 -12.55 -7.36
C SER A 212 -11.42 -12.41 -8.02
N THR A 213 -12.27 -11.50 -7.51
CA THR A 213 -13.64 -11.32 -8.05
C THR A 213 -13.61 -10.52 -9.36
N ALA A 214 -14.52 -10.77 -10.30
CA ALA A 214 -14.59 -10.00 -11.54
C ALA A 214 -16.04 -9.69 -11.93
N ASP A 215 -16.39 -8.42 -11.98
CA ASP A 215 -17.72 -7.90 -12.29
C ASP A 215 -17.67 -6.51 -12.98
N GLY A 216 -18.08 -6.45 -14.25
CA GLY A 216 -18.36 -5.20 -14.97
C GLY A 216 -17.15 -4.30 -15.27
N THR A 217 -16.64 -3.62 -14.24
CA THR A 217 -15.46 -2.75 -14.27
C THR A 217 -14.21 -3.44 -13.72
N SER A 218 -14.38 -4.45 -12.84
CA SER A 218 -13.28 -5.19 -12.23
C SER A 218 -12.79 -6.38 -13.05
N GLN A 219 -11.47 -6.61 -13.01
CA GLN A 219 -10.77 -7.71 -13.66
C GLN A 219 -10.12 -8.61 -12.60
N THR A 220 -10.14 -9.92 -12.86
CA THR A 220 -9.44 -10.91 -12.03
C THR A 220 -7.92 -10.76 -12.16
N LEU A 221 -7.22 -10.90 -11.04
CA LEU A 221 -5.77 -11.01 -10.92
C LEU A 221 -5.30 -12.47 -10.81
N CYS A 222 -6.19 -13.46 -10.87
CA CYS A 222 -5.75 -14.86 -10.84
C CYS A 222 -4.98 -15.24 -12.11
N PRO A 223 -3.81 -15.90 -12.00
CA PRO A 223 -2.96 -16.20 -13.16
C PRO A 223 -3.62 -17.03 -14.27
N ASN A 224 -4.63 -17.85 -13.93
CA ASN A 224 -5.44 -18.60 -14.90
C ASN A 224 -6.55 -17.80 -15.61
N GLY A 225 -6.71 -16.49 -15.31
CA GLY A 225 -7.75 -15.63 -15.87
C GLY A 225 -9.18 -15.96 -15.45
N GLN A 226 -9.38 -16.81 -14.44
CA GLN A 226 -10.69 -17.11 -13.82
C GLN A 226 -10.84 -16.32 -12.52
N THR A 227 -12.02 -16.35 -11.88
CA THR A 227 -12.20 -15.71 -10.56
C THR A 227 -11.62 -16.51 -9.38
N THR A 228 -11.05 -17.69 -9.64
CA THR A 228 -10.37 -18.51 -8.65
C THR A 228 -9.25 -19.33 -9.29
N ASP A 229 -8.11 -19.45 -8.62
CA ASP A 229 -7.04 -20.40 -8.95
C ASP A 229 -6.61 -21.16 -7.69
N PRO A 230 -6.82 -22.49 -7.58
CA PRO A 230 -6.44 -23.24 -6.39
C PRO A 230 -4.94 -23.59 -6.34
N ALA A 231 -4.13 -23.13 -7.30
CA ALA A 231 -2.72 -23.52 -7.45
C ALA A 231 -1.75 -22.37 -7.74
N SER A 232 -2.22 -21.12 -7.97
CA SER A 232 -1.34 -19.97 -8.19
C SER A 232 -1.89 -18.66 -7.62
N ALA A 233 -0.96 -17.75 -7.29
CA ALA A 233 -1.17 -16.47 -6.60
C ALA A 233 -0.08 -15.45 -6.98
N ASP A 234 0.49 -15.61 -8.17
CA ASP A 234 1.63 -14.88 -8.71
C ASP A 234 1.34 -13.36 -8.86
N ALA A 235 2.30 -12.53 -8.43
CA ALA A 235 2.25 -11.07 -8.53
C ALA A 235 2.90 -10.50 -9.81
N GLU A 236 3.60 -11.31 -10.62
CA GLU A 236 4.26 -10.86 -11.85
C GLU A 236 3.36 -10.93 -13.10
N THR A 237 2.08 -11.31 -12.95
CA THR A 237 1.19 -11.47 -14.09
C THR A 237 0.94 -10.17 -14.86
N ALA A 238 0.67 -10.29 -16.16
CA ALA A 238 0.23 -9.17 -17.00
C ALA A 238 -1.13 -8.55 -16.59
N ALA A 239 -1.85 -9.15 -15.62
CA ALA A 239 -3.03 -8.55 -14.99
C ALA A 239 -2.66 -7.61 -13.84
N CYS A 240 -1.55 -7.88 -13.16
CA CYS A 240 -0.98 -7.03 -12.11
C CYS A 240 -0.30 -5.76 -12.66
N VAL A 241 0.29 -5.84 -13.85
CA VAL A 241 0.94 -4.68 -14.49
C VAL A 241 -0.07 -3.76 -15.17
N HIS A 242 0.04 -2.45 -14.94
CA HIS A 242 -0.70 -1.39 -15.64
C HIS A 242 0.24 -0.22 -15.95
N ASP A 243 0.27 0.25 -17.21
CA ASP A 243 1.10 1.35 -17.70
C ASP A 243 2.59 1.29 -17.33
N GLY A 244 3.10 0.06 -17.13
CA GLY A 244 4.50 -0.23 -16.77
C GLY A 244 4.75 -0.38 -15.25
N VAL A 245 3.74 -0.14 -14.41
CA VAL A 245 3.79 -0.24 -12.94
C VAL A 245 3.18 -1.56 -12.48
N ASN A 246 3.78 -2.23 -11.48
CA ASN A 246 3.19 -3.44 -10.89
C ASN A 246 2.31 -3.11 -9.68
N LEU A 247 0.99 -3.27 -9.83
CA LEU A 247 0.00 -2.96 -8.79
C LEU A 247 -0.11 -4.04 -7.70
N CYS A 248 0.51 -5.21 -7.87
CA CYS A 248 0.37 -6.37 -6.97
C CYS A 248 1.54 -6.54 -5.99
N ASP A 249 2.44 -5.56 -5.89
CA ASP A 249 3.68 -5.60 -5.12
C ASP A 249 3.49 -5.76 -3.60
N HIS A 250 2.45 -5.14 -3.04
CA HIS A 250 2.16 -5.05 -1.61
C HIS A 250 2.23 -6.41 -0.88
N GLY A 251 1.60 -7.46 -1.42
CA GLY A 251 1.62 -8.80 -0.85
C GLY A 251 2.99 -9.47 -0.83
N THR A 252 3.86 -9.16 -1.80
CA THR A 252 5.27 -9.60 -1.81
C THR A 252 6.06 -8.88 -0.70
N HIS A 253 5.80 -7.58 -0.51
CA HIS A 253 6.41 -6.76 0.54
C HIS A 253 6.04 -7.24 1.94
N VAL A 254 4.74 -7.45 2.17
CA VAL A 254 4.16 -8.03 3.38
C VAL A 254 4.74 -9.42 3.67
N ALA A 255 4.84 -10.28 2.66
CA ALA A 255 5.44 -11.60 2.79
C ALA A 255 6.94 -11.55 3.12
N GLY A 256 7.69 -10.61 2.52
CA GLY A 256 9.11 -10.40 2.81
C GLY A 256 9.37 -10.04 4.27
N ILE A 257 8.48 -9.23 4.89
CA ILE A 257 8.57 -8.90 6.32
C ILE A 257 8.28 -10.13 7.20
N ALA A 258 7.25 -10.91 6.85
CA ALA A 258 6.92 -12.14 7.57
C ALA A 258 8.07 -13.17 7.48
N HIS A 259 8.69 -13.29 6.31
CA HIS A 259 9.90 -14.11 6.10
C HIS A 259 11.10 -13.57 6.89
N ALA A 260 11.33 -12.26 6.88
CA ALA A 260 12.45 -11.63 7.61
C ALA A 260 12.34 -11.86 9.13
N VAL A 261 11.13 -11.89 9.69
CA VAL A 261 10.90 -12.25 11.11
C VAL A 261 10.98 -13.77 11.33
N ALA A 262 10.42 -14.61 10.45
CA ALA A 262 10.42 -16.06 10.59
C ALA A 262 11.09 -16.78 9.38
N PRO A 263 12.42 -16.67 9.21
CA PRO A 263 13.10 -17.07 7.97
C PRO A 263 13.24 -18.59 7.75
N ALA A 264 12.75 -19.42 8.67
CA ALA A 264 12.61 -20.87 8.51
C ALA A 264 11.14 -21.32 8.45
N ALA A 265 10.16 -20.42 8.66
CA ALA A 265 8.76 -20.71 8.39
C ALA A 265 8.50 -20.81 6.89
N ASP A 266 7.49 -21.59 6.53
CA ASP A 266 6.96 -21.66 5.18
C ASP A 266 5.84 -20.62 4.97
N ILE A 267 5.66 -20.15 3.74
CA ILE A 267 4.68 -19.12 3.37
C ILE A 267 3.68 -19.69 2.37
N VAL A 268 2.41 -19.31 2.54
CA VAL A 268 1.33 -19.61 1.60
C VAL A 268 0.75 -18.31 1.08
N ALA A 269 0.88 -18.07 -0.22
CA ALA A 269 0.33 -16.91 -0.90
C ALA A 269 -1.17 -17.09 -1.15
N VAL A 270 -2.00 -16.13 -0.74
CA VAL A 270 -3.45 -16.16 -0.97
C VAL A 270 -3.92 -14.84 -1.58
N GLN A 271 -4.05 -14.80 -2.90
CA GLN A 271 -4.47 -13.64 -3.66
C GLN A 271 -5.98 -13.37 -3.44
N VAL A 272 -6.36 -12.15 -3.07
CA VAL A 272 -7.78 -11.74 -2.89
C VAL A 272 -8.19 -10.44 -3.57
N PHE A 273 -7.24 -9.68 -4.12
CA PHE A 273 -7.51 -8.40 -4.76
C PHE A 273 -7.92 -8.56 -6.22
N SER A 274 -8.66 -7.59 -6.74
CA SER A 274 -9.16 -7.52 -8.11
C SER A 274 -8.84 -6.15 -8.68
N ARG A 275 -8.46 -6.04 -9.96
CA ARG A 275 -8.11 -4.75 -10.58
C ARG A 275 -9.37 -4.09 -11.12
N ASP A 276 -9.89 -3.09 -10.41
CA ASP A 276 -10.92 -2.21 -10.96
C ASP A 276 -10.26 -1.15 -11.86
N ASN A 277 -10.96 -0.81 -12.95
CA ASN A 277 -10.51 0.11 -14.00
C ASN A 277 -11.41 1.35 -14.08
N ASP A 278 -12.40 1.49 -13.18
CA ASP A 278 -13.09 2.74 -12.86
C ASP A 278 -13.38 2.76 -11.36
N CYS A 279 -12.32 2.82 -10.53
CA CYS A 279 -12.36 2.67 -9.07
C CYS A 279 -13.29 3.62 -8.29
N TYR A 280 -13.90 4.58 -8.98
CA TYR A 280 -14.83 5.53 -8.42
C TYR A 280 -16.25 5.45 -9.02
N GLY A 281 -16.46 4.58 -10.01
CA GLY A 281 -17.68 4.53 -10.82
C GLY A 281 -18.02 5.88 -11.47
N ASP A 282 -17.01 6.71 -11.74
CA ASP A 282 -17.18 8.08 -12.26
C ASP A 282 -16.76 8.24 -13.73
N GLY A 283 -16.35 7.15 -14.39
CA GLY A 283 -15.94 7.09 -15.78
C GLY A 283 -14.59 7.75 -16.04
N SER A 284 -13.74 7.81 -15.01
CA SER A 284 -12.38 8.38 -15.11
C SER A 284 -11.39 7.45 -15.80
N GLY A 285 -11.58 6.14 -15.66
CA GLY A 285 -10.58 5.15 -16.07
C GLY A 285 -9.47 4.95 -15.05
N GLU A 286 -9.63 5.45 -13.81
CA GLU A 286 -8.61 5.33 -12.76
C GLU A 286 -8.56 3.89 -12.23
N VAL A 287 -7.36 3.31 -12.23
CA VAL A 287 -7.09 1.90 -11.92
C VAL A 287 -6.56 1.75 -10.51
N CYS A 288 -7.03 0.71 -9.80
CA CYS A 288 -6.64 0.39 -8.44
C CYS A 288 -6.96 -1.08 -8.11
N LEU A 289 -6.47 -1.57 -6.97
CA LEU A 289 -6.81 -2.90 -6.47
C LEU A 289 -7.88 -2.84 -5.38
N THR A 290 -8.90 -3.69 -5.48
CA THR A 290 -9.96 -3.85 -4.47
C THR A 290 -10.13 -5.32 -4.09
N ALA A 291 -10.05 -5.64 -2.80
CA ALA A 291 -10.39 -6.95 -2.26
C ALA A 291 -11.89 -7.00 -1.92
N TYR A 292 -12.63 -7.90 -2.56
CA TYR A 292 -14.06 -8.06 -2.30
C TYR A 292 -14.26 -8.93 -1.05
N GLU A 293 -15.32 -8.67 -0.26
CA GLU A 293 -15.60 -9.53 0.90
C GLU A 293 -15.79 -11.00 0.50
N SER A 294 -16.42 -11.28 -0.64
CA SER A 294 -16.52 -12.63 -1.21
C SER A 294 -15.15 -13.30 -1.41
N SER A 295 -14.17 -12.55 -1.91
CA SER A 295 -12.79 -13.00 -2.11
C SER A 295 -12.11 -13.33 -0.79
N ILE A 296 -12.21 -12.44 0.21
CA ILE A 296 -11.65 -12.63 1.55
C ILE A 296 -12.32 -13.82 2.25
N LEU A 297 -13.65 -13.96 2.16
CA LEU A 297 -14.38 -15.09 2.74
C LEU A 297 -13.95 -16.44 2.14
N LEU A 298 -13.72 -16.50 0.83
CA LEU A 298 -13.22 -17.72 0.16
C LEU A 298 -11.78 -18.04 0.55
N ALA A 299 -10.92 -17.02 0.68
CA ALA A 299 -9.55 -17.17 1.17
C ALA A 299 -9.50 -17.70 2.61
N LEU A 300 -10.31 -17.15 3.53
CA LEU A 300 -10.38 -17.65 4.90
C LEU A 300 -10.94 -19.08 4.97
N ASP A 301 -11.89 -19.45 4.09
CA ASP A 301 -12.34 -20.85 3.94
C ASP A 301 -11.27 -21.78 3.34
N HIS A 302 -10.37 -21.27 2.50
CA HIS A 302 -9.24 -22.02 1.98
C HIS A 302 -8.20 -22.25 3.08
N VAL A 303 -7.77 -21.19 3.78
CA VAL A 303 -6.83 -21.26 4.93
C VAL A 303 -7.38 -22.20 6.02
N ALA A 304 -8.68 -22.14 6.31
CA ALA A 304 -9.32 -23.00 7.30
C ALA A 304 -9.32 -24.48 6.89
N LYS A 305 -9.36 -24.82 5.60
CA LYS A 305 -9.19 -26.20 5.09
C LYS A 305 -7.71 -26.60 5.04
N LEU A 306 -6.83 -25.68 4.69
CA LEU A 306 -5.39 -25.92 4.59
C LEU A 306 -4.79 -26.29 5.95
N LYS A 307 -5.31 -25.72 7.06
CA LYS A 307 -4.96 -26.12 8.43
C LYS A 307 -5.22 -27.61 8.72
N ASP A 308 -6.23 -28.23 8.08
CA ASP A 308 -6.55 -29.65 8.28
C ASP A 308 -5.52 -30.59 7.64
N SER A 309 -4.76 -30.12 6.64
CA SER A 309 -3.61 -30.83 6.06
C SER A 309 -2.25 -30.28 6.48
N THR A 310 -2.22 -29.10 7.11
CA THR A 310 -1.00 -28.33 7.45
C THR A 310 -1.04 -27.93 8.93
N PRO A 311 -0.72 -28.84 9.87
CA PRO A 311 -0.83 -28.56 11.30
C PRO A 311 -0.01 -27.36 11.77
N GLY A 312 1.16 -27.11 11.15
CA GLY A 312 2.04 -25.97 11.40
C GLY A 312 1.52 -24.61 10.90
N LEU A 313 0.38 -24.54 10.20
CA LEU A 313 -0.23 -23.26 9.83
C LEU A 313 -0.74 -22.55 11.09
N VAL A 314 -0.01 -21.54 11.57
CA VAL A 314 -0.25 -20.92 12.90
C VAL A 314 -0.70 -19.47 12.82
N ALA A 315 -0.49 -18.80 11.68
CA ALA A 315 -0.96 -17.45 11.45
C ALA A 315 -1.53 -17.28 10.03
N VAL A 316 -2.49 -16.38 9.90
CA VAL A 316 -2.87 -15.73 8.65
C VAL A 316 -2.71 -14.23 8.81
N ASN A 317 -2.05 -13.58 7.85
CA ASN A 317 -1.84 -12.15 7.79
C ASN A 317 -2.85 -11.52 6.84
N LEU A 318 -3.51 -10.45 7.30
CA LEU A 318 -4.46 -9.63 6.55
C LEU A 318 -4.00 -8.17 6.66
N SER A 319 -3.07 -7.77 5.80
CA SER A 319 -2.58 -6.38 5.68
C SER A 319 -3.55 -5.50 4.88
N LEU A 320 -4.85 -5.64 5.19
CA LEU A 320 -5.97 -5.02 4.50
C LEU A 320 -7.09 -4.72 5.50
N GLY A 321 -7.98 -3.79 5.17
CA GLY A 321 -9.16 -3.54 6.00
C GLY A 321 -10.15 -2.52 5.42
N THR A 322 -11.30 -2.39 6.10
CA THR A 322 -12.30 -1.34 5.84
C THR A 322 -12.00 -0.03 6.58
N PHE A 323 -12.85 0.97 6.40
CA PHE A 323 -12.89 2.13 7.31
C PHE A 323 -13.03 1.70 8.79
N PRO A 324 -12.48 2.49 9.73
CA PRO A 324 -12.39 2.12 11.14
C PRO A 324 -13.72 2.23 11.91
N PHE A 325 -13.83 1.39 12.94
CA PHE A 325 -14.87 1.41 13.96
C PHE A 325 -14.26 1.74 15.33
N GLU A 326 -14.85 2.70 16.05
CA GLU A 326 -14.50 2.96 17.46
C GLU A 326 -14.89 1.75 18.33
N GLY A 327 -13.91 0.95 18.77
CA GLY A 327 -14.11 -0.26 19.57
C GLY A 327 -14.19 -1.54 18.72
N SER A 328 -14.93 -2.55 19.21
CA SER A 328 -15.16 -3.81 18.49
C SER A 328 -16.37 -3.70 17.55
N CYS A 329 -16.25 -4.29 16.36
CA CYS A 329 -17.32 -4.38 15.38
C CYS A 329 -18.09 -5.73 15.42
N ASP A 330 -17.93 -6.55 16.46
CA ASP A 330 -18.46 -7.92 16.49
C ASP A 330 -19.99 -8.03 16.30
N ASN A 331 -20.70 -6.95 16.64
CA ASN A 331 -22.16 -6.83 16.57
C ASN A 331 -22.65 -5.97 15.38
N VAL A 332 -21.77 -5.63 14.43
CA VAL A 332 -22.11 -4.83 13.24
C VAL A 332 -22.79 -5.71 12.19
N THR A 333 -24.05 -5.40 11.86
CA THR A 333 -24.82 -6.12 10.85
C THR A 333 -24.20 -5.97 9.47
N GLY A 334 -24.01 -7.10 8.79
CA GLY A 334 -23.30 -7.24 7.52
C GLY A 334 -21.96 -7.97 7.66
N LEU A 335 -21.30 -7.86 8.81
CA LEU A 335 -19.96 -8.43 9.05
C LEU A 335 -19.98 -9.83 9.70
N GLU A 336 -21.15 -10.41 9.96
CA GLU A 336 -21.27 -11.68 10.69
C GLU A 336 -20.61 -12.86 9.95
N ALA A 337 -20.58 -12.81 8.61
CA ALA A 337 -19.93 -13.82 7.78
C ALA A 337 -18.40 -13.80 7.96
N MET A 338 -17.79 -12.60 7.92
CA MET A 338 -16.34 -12.45 8.11
C MET A 338 -15.94 -12.76 9.55
N ARG A 339 -16.65 -12.22 10.55
CA ARG A 339 -16.44 -12.55 11.97
C ARG A 339 -16.46 -14.07 12.19
N GLY A 340 -17.46 -14.77 11.67
CA GLY A 340 -17.58 -16.22 11.83
C GLY A 340 -16.41 -17.02 11.24
N LYS A 341 -15.73 -16.52 10.20
CA LYS A 341 -14.52 -17.16 9.66
C LYS A 341 -13.27 -16.83 10.47
N VAL A 342 -13.15 -15.61 10.97
CA VAL A 342 -12.07 -15.19 11.89
C VAL A 342 -12.14 -16.01 13.19
N GLU A 343 -13.33 -16.13 13.78
CA GLU A 343 -13.59 -16.99 14.95
C GLU A 343 -13.27 -18.47 14.68
N ALA A 344 -13.66 -19.01 13.51
CA ALA A 344 -13.39 -20.40 13.15
C ALA A 344 -11.89 -20.69 12.97
N LEU A 345 -11.11 -19.76 12.41
CA LEU A 345 -9.66 -19.88 12.28
C LEU A 345 -8.97 -19.83 13.64
N ARG A 346 -9.33 -18.88 14.50
CA ARG A 346 -8.83 -18.79 15.88
C ARG A 346 -9.16 -20.06 16.68
N ALA A 347 -10.38 -20.60 16.54
CA ALA A 347 -10.80 -21.86 17.15
C ALA A 347 -10.07 -23.10 16.60
N LYS A 348 -9.54 -23.04 15.36
CA LYS A 348 -8.63 -24.06 14.80
C LYS A 348 -7.16 -23.86 15.21
N GLY A 349 -6.83 -22.88 16.05
CA GLY A 349 -5.46 -22.58 16.44
C GLY A 349 -4.65 -21.87 15.35
N VAL A 350 -5.30 -20.99 14.58
CA VAL A 350 -4.66 -20.07 13.63
C VAL A 350 -4.90 -18.64 14.09
N ALA A 351 -3.85 -17.89 14.39
CA ALA A 351 -3.94 -16.47 14.70
C ALA A 351 -4.34 -15.68 13.44
N VAL A 352 -5.38 -14.85 13.52
CA VAL A 352 -5.83 -14.01 12.41
C VAL A 352 -5.30 -12.60 12.64
N VAL A 353 -4.12 -12.31 12.11
CA VAL A 353 -3.39 -11.05 12.35
C VAL A 353 -3.79 -10.02 11.31
N ALA A 354 -4.26 -8.84 11.73
CA ALA A 354 -4.86 -7.84 10.87
C ALA A 354 -4.35 -6.42 11.13
N ALA A 355 -4.27 -5.61 10.07
CA ALA A 355 -3.93 -4.20 10.14
C ALA A 355 -5.03 -3.38 10.84
N ALA A 356 -4.64 -2.40 11.67
CA ALA A 356 -5.59 -1.46 12.27
C ALA A 356 -6.15 -0.43 11.27
N GLY A 357 -5.41 -0.13 10.20
CA GLY A 357 -5.73 0.92 9.22
C GLY A 357 -4.92 2.20 9.45
N ASN A 358 -4.97 3.10 8.45
CA ASN A 358 -4.01 4.20 8.28
C ASN A 358 -4.69 5.59 8.30
N ASP A 359 -5.76 5.76 9.08
CA ASP A 359 -6.56 7.00 9.13
C ASP A 359 -6.18 7.94 10.29
N GLY A 360 -5.27 7.53 11.19
CA GLY A 360 -4.90 8.26 12.40
C GLY A 360 -5.97 8.27 13.52
N THR A 361 -6.96 7.37 13.45
CA THR A 361 -8.17 7.43 14.30
C THR A 361 -8.24 6.37 15.40
N PRO A 362 -9.02 6.60 16.47
CA PRO A 362 -9.32 5.56 17.45
C PRO A 362 -10.16 4.41 16.86
N GLY A 363 -9.67 3.18 16.96
CA GLY A 363 -10.37 1.97 16.49
C GLY A 363 -9.56 1.11 15.53
N ALA A 364 -10.26 0.30 14.74
CA ALA A 364 -9.68 -0.46 13.64
C ALA A 364 -10.72 -0.74 12.54
N GLY A 365 -10.27 -1.01 11.30
CA GLY A 365 -11.12 -1.50 10.22
C GLY A 365 -11.47 -3.00 10.38
N ALA A 366 -12.49 -3.51 9.69
CA ALA A 366 -12.70 -4.95 9.57
C ALA A 366 -11.64 -5.53 8.62
N PRO A 367 -10.95 -6.65 8.95
CA PRO A 367 -11.22 -7.58 10.05
C PRO A 367 -10.59 -7.25 11.42
N GLY A 368 -9.68 -6.28 11.51
CA GLY A 368 -9.02 -5.88 12.77
C GLY A 368 -9.95 -5.35 13.88
N CYS A 369 -11.21 -5.02 13.59
CA CYS A 369 -12.19 -4.65 14.60
C CYS A 369 -12.92 -5.84 15.27
N PHE A 370 -12.69 -7.08 14.85
CA PHE A 370 -13.26 -8.25 15.52
C PHE A 370 -12.45 -8.63 16.76
N SER A 371 -13.09 -8.97 17.88
CA SER A 371 -12.38 -9.44 19.10
C SER A 371 -11.77 -10.85 18.97
N ALA A 372 -11.80 -11.41 17.76
CA ALA A 372 -11.12 -12.64 17.36
C ALA A 372 -9.98 -12.46 16.35
N ALA A 373 -9.73 -11.23 15.89
CA ALA A 373 -8.49 -10.88 15.21
C ALA A 373 -7.34 -10.65 16.23
N VAL A 374 -6.13 -10.46 15.70
CA VAL A 374 -4.98 -9.90 16.41
C VAL A 374 -4.61 -8.59 15.72
N THR A 375 -4.86 -7.47 16.38
CA THR A 375 -4.95 -6.17 15.70
C THR A 375 -3.72 -5.31 15.92
N VAL A 376 -3.09 -4.89 14.82
CA VAL A 376 -1.73 -4.35 14.82
C VAL A 376 -1.68 -2.91 14.30
N GLY A 377 -1.19 -2.00 15.14
CA GLY A 377 -0.84 -0.62 14.78
C GLY A 377 0.64 -0.47 14.40
N ALA A 378 1.00 0.68 13.83
CA ALA A 378 2.35 0.97 13.36
C ALA A 378 3.15 1.88 14.31
N THR A 379 4.44 1.60 14.42
CA THR A 379 5.45 2.40 15.13
C THR A 379 6.70 2.60 14.27
N GLY A 380 7.46 3.65 14.52
CA GLY A 380 8.83 3.83 14.05
C GLY A 380 9.85 2.98 14.83
N ASN A 381 11.09 2.99 14.37
CA ASN A 381 12.20 2.27 15.01
C ASN A 381 12.65 2.90 16.35
N ASP A 382 12.13 4.08 16.68
CA ASP A 382 12.29 4.84 17.92
C ASP A 382 11.16 4.58 18.95
N ASP A 383 10.22 3.68 18.63
CA ASP A 383 8.96 3.42 19.34
C ASP A 383 7.91 4.56 19.26
N HIS A 384 8.07 5.55 18.38
CA HIS A 384 7.01 6.55 18.13
C HIS A 384 5.85 5.92 17.35
N VAL A 385 4.61 6.11 17.81
CA VAL A 385 3.40 5.73 17.05
C VAL A 385 3.28 6.67 15.86
N ALA A 386 3.14 6.11 14.65
CA ALA A 386 2.96 6.94 13.46
C ALA A 386 1.61 7.68 13.51
N ASP A 387 1.58 8.98 13.18
CA ASP A 387 0.37 9.81 13.28
C ASP A 387 -0.81 9.28 12.47
N TRP A 388 -0.54 8.61 11.34
CA TRP A 388 -1.56 7.95 10.51
C TRP A 388 -1.98 6.57 11.04
N SER A 389 -1.33 5.99 12.05
CA SER A 389 -1.78 4.70 12.60
C SER A 389 -3.12 4.87 13.31
N ASN A 390 -4.11 4.05 12.94
CA ASN A 390 -5.25 3.83 13.80
C ASN A 390 -4.78 3.24 15.14
N HIS A 391 -5.47 3.56 16.22
CA HIS A 391 -4.95 3.40 17.59
C HIS A 391 -6.04 3.18 18.65
N GLY A 392 -5.64 3.04 19.92
CA GLY A 392 -6.57 2.89 21.04
C GLY A 392 -6.93 1.43 21.35
N SER A 393 -8.00 1.22 22.12
CA SER A 393 -8.26 -0.05 22.81
C SER A 393 -8.80 -1.20 21.95
N THR A 394 -8.87 -1.03 20.63
CA THR A 394 -9.12 -2.12 19.66
C THR A 394 -7.82 -2.80 19.23
N LEU A 395 -6.66 -2.16 19.43
CA LEU A 395 -5.36 -2.74 19.11
C LEU A 395 -4.86 -3.65 20.22
N ASP A 396 -4.12 -4.68 19.80
CA ASP A 396 -3.48 -5.64 20.69
C ASP A 396 -1.98 -5.42 20.83
N LEU A 397 -1.36 -4.97 19.73
CA LEU A 397 0.07 -4.78 19.58
C LEU A 397 0.37 -3.57 18.68
N PHE A 398 1.50 -2.91 18.95
CA PHE A 398 2.22 -2.12 17.95
C PHE A 398 3.37 -2.95 17.37
N ALA A 399 3.78 -2.68 16.13
CA ALA A 399 5.00 -3.23 15.55
C ALA A 399 5.63 -2.22 14.56
N PRO A 400 6.89 -2.40 14.13
CA PRO A 400 7.53 -1.50 13.16
C PRO A 400 6.74 -1.45 11.85
N GLY A 401 6.34 -0.25 11.44
CA GLY A 401 5.53 -0.03 10.23
C GLY A 401 5.87 1.28 9.52
N VAL A 402 7.00 1.89 9.84
CA VAL A 402 7.55 3.10 9.19
C VAL A 402 8.91 2.73 8.60
N GLU A 403 9.14 3.10 7.35
CA GLU A 403 10.40 2.88 6.62
C GLU A 403 10.88 1.42 6.60
N ILE A 404 10.00 0.50 6.22
CA ILE A 404 10.30 -0.94 6.18
C ILE A 404 10.75 -1.34 4.76
N ASP A 405 12.05 -1.61 4.59
CA ASP A 405 12.61 -2.25 3.38
C ASP A 405 12.19 -3.73 3.31
N SER A 406 11.63 -4.16 2.18
CA SER A 406 11.21 -5.55 1.95
C SER A 406 11.08 -5.87 0.45
N ALA A 407 10.96 -7.16 0.14
CA ALA A 407 10.85 -7.69 -1.21
C ALA A 407 9.71 -7.06 -2.03
N VAL A 408 9.95 -6.81 -3.31
CA VAL A 408 8.92 -6.48 -4.31
C VAL A 408 9.11 -7.35 -5.57
N PRO A 409 8.07 -7.55 -6.41
CA PRO A 409 8.17 -8.35 -7.62
C PRO A 409 9.34 -7.93 -8.53
N GLY A 410 9.85 -8.85 -9.34
CA GLY A 410 11.05 -8.65 -10.16
C GLY A 410 12.36 -8.85 -9.39
N GLY A 411 12.33 -9.52 -8.23
CA GLY A 411 13.52 -9.79 -7.42
C GLY A 411 14.11 -8.58 -6.67
N GLY A 412 13.37 -7.46 -6.58
CA GLY A 412 13.83 -6.20 -5.97
C GLY A 412 13.45 -6.04 -4.49
N THR A 413 13.77 -4.88 -3.91
CA THR A 413 13.19 -4.42 -2.62
C THR A 413 12.75 -2.95 -2.71
N GLN A 414 11.76 -2.54 -1.91
CA GLN A 414 11.37 -1.14 -1.71
C GLN A 414 11.01 -0.87 -0.25
N VAL A 415 11.01 0.41 0.13
CA VAL A 415 10.77 0.90 1.49
C VAL A 415 9.32 1.40 1.60
N TYR A 416 8.46 0.71 2.35
CA TYR A 416 7.06 1.09 2.55
C TYR A 416 6.71 1.33 4.03
N SER A 417 5.67 2.13 4.22
CA SER A 417 5.12 2.54 5.52
C SER A 417 3.62 2.28 5.57
N GLY A 418 3.14 1.67 6.65
CA GLY A 418 1.73 1.37 6.87
C GLY A 418 1.50 0.38 8.02
N THR A 419 0.28 0.33 8.56
CA THR A 419 -0.11 -0.77 9.48
C THR A 419 0.01 -2.13 8.77
N SER A 420 -0.18 -2.16 7.45
CA SER A 420 0.14 -3.27 6.55
C SER A 420 1.55 -3.87 6.70
N MET A 421 2.56 -3.05 7.04
CA MET A 421 3.94 -3.50 7.26
C MET A 421 4.19 -3.89 8.73
N ALA A 422 3.40 -3.35 9.66
CA ALA A 422 3.42 -3.76 11.06
C ALA A 422 2.80 -5.16 11.28
N THR A 423 1.67 -5.47 10.61
CA THR A 423 0.97 -6.77 10.72
C THR A 423 1.86 -8.01 10.49
N PRO A 424 2.67 -8.11 9.42
CA PRO A 424 3.48 -9.30 9.14
C PRO A 424 4.60 -9.53 10.16
N HIS A 425 5.08 -8.50 10.88
CA HIS A 425 6.00 -8.70 12.00
C HIS A 425 5.35 -9.55 13.11
N VAL A 426 4.06 -9.30 13.39
CA VAL A 426 3.28 -10.06 14.37
C VAL A 426 2.90 -11.44 13.82
N ALA A 427 2.58 -11.58 12.52
CA ALA A 427 2.37 -12.89 11.91
C ALA A 427 3.63 -13.78 12.00
N GLY A 428 4.82 -13.21 11.76
CA GLY A 428 6.10 -13.86 12.00
C GLY A 428 6.35 -14.21 13.48
N ALA A 429 5.90 -13.35 14.41
CA ALA A 429 5.99 -13.62 15.85
C ALA A 429 5.28 -14.93 16.25
N PHE A 430 4.07 -15.17 15.73
CA PHE A 430 3.34 -16.42 16.00
C PHE A 430 4.10 -17.66 15.49
N ALA A 431 4.77 -17.58 14.34
CA ALA A 431 5.61 -18.67 13.83
C ALA A 431 6.87 -18.90 14.68
N LEU A 432 7.54 -17.84 15.14
CA LEU A 432 8.68 -17.97 16.05
C LEU A 432 8.27 -18.58 17.40
N MET A 433 7.12 -18.17 17.96
CA MET A 433 6.63 -18.71 19.23
C MET A 433 6.16 -20.16 19.10
N ALA A 434 5.39 -20.50 18.05
CA ALA A 434 4.87 -21.85 17.88
C ALA A 434 5.95 -22.92 17.68
N GLN A 435 7.15 -22.56 17.18
CA GLN A 435 8.31 -23.45 17.17
C GLN A 435 8.75 -23.87 18.60
N LYS A 436 8.53 -23.02 19.61
CA LYS A 436 8.83 -23.28 21.03
C LYS A 436 7.65 -23.86 21.81
N GLU A 437 6.44 -23.44 21.45
CA GLU A 437 5.20 -23.61 22.22
C GLU A 437 4.13 -24.29 21.36
N THR A 438 4.46 -25.46 20.78
CA THR A 438 3.74 -26.11 19.66
C THR A 438 2.27 -26.45 19.92
N ASP A 439 1.86 -26.60 21.18
CA ASP A 439 0.50 -26.96 21.58
C ASP A 439 -0.32 -25.77 22.11
N ASP A 440 0.27 -24.58 22.23
CA ASP A 440 -0.38 -23.43 22.87
C ASP A 440 -1.29 -22.66 21.89
N ALA A 441 -2.52 -22.38 22.34
CA ALA A 441 -3.51 -21.66 21.55
C ALA A 441 -3.08 -20.20 21.26
N PRO A 442 -3.54 -19.60 20.14
CA PRO A 442 -3.24 -18.20 19.77
C PRO A 442 -3.42 -17.19 20.90
N ASP A 443 -4.43 -17.37 21.75
CA ASP A 443 -4.70 -16.54 22.93
C ASP A 443 -3.56 -16.52 23.97
N ALA A 444 -2.91 -17.66 24.19
CA ALA A 444 -1.80 -17.79 25.13
C ALA A 444 -0.51 -17.21 24.54
N LEU A 445 -0.29 -17.39 23.23
CA LEU A 445 0.80 -16.74 22.48
C LEU A 445 0.62 -15.20 22.52
N LEU A 446 -0.56 -14.70 22.16
CA LEU A 446 -0.91 -13.27 22.24
C LEU A 446 -0.81 -12.70 23.65
N GLY A 447 -1.24 -13.46 24.66
CA GLY A 447 -1.12 -13.06 26.07
C GLY A 447 0.35 -12.86 26.47
N ARG A 448 1.26 -13.72 26.00
CA ARG A 448 2.71 -13.55 26.17
C ARG A 448 3.25 -12.35 25.39
N LEU A 449 2.90 -12.18 24.11
CA LEU A 449 3.32 -11.00 23.31
C LEU A 449 2.91 -9.68 23.98
N ARG A 450 1.66 -9.57 24.43
CA ARG A 450 1.16 -8.40 25.18
C ARG A 450 1.85 -8.19 26.53
N THR A 451 2.28 -9.26 27.20
CA THR A 451 2.96 -9.19 28.51
C THR A 451 4.44 -8.85 28.36
N ALA A 452 5.07 -9.27 27.26
CA ALA A 452 6.49 -9.10 26.98
C ALA A 452 6.84 -7.76 26.31
N GLY A 453 5.96 -7.28 25.42
CA GLY A 453 6.17 -6.10 24.60
C GLY A 453 6.34 -4.80 25.39
N ARG A 454 7.08 -3.84 24.83
CA ARG A 454 7.32 -2.52 25.44
C ARG A 454 6.01 -1.74 25.53
N PRO A 455 5.50 -1.35 26.72
CA PRO A 455 4.22 -0.65 26.81
C PRO A 455 4.31 0.75 26.18
N ILE A 456 3.50 1.02 25.15
CA ILE A 456 3.35 2.36 24.58
C ILE A 456 2.03 2.93 25.07
N VAL A 457 2.09 4.05 25.80
CA VAL A 457 0.93 4.82 26.22
C VAL A 457 0.67 5.89 25.16
N TYR A 458 -0.44 5.75 24.42
CA TYR A 458 -0.84 6.64 23.32
C TYR A 458 -2.36 6.89 23.39
N GLY A 459 -2.79 8.14 23.27
CA GLY A 459 -4.21 8.52 23.36
C GLY A 459 -4.88 8.15 24.69
N GLY A 460 -4.10 8.07 25.78
CA GLY A 460 -4.57 7.60 27.09
C GLY A 460 -4.80 6.08 27.20
N VAL A 461 -4.54 5.31 26.14
CA VAL A 461 -4.58 3.83 26.13
C VAL A 461 -3.15 3.29 26.18
N THR A 462 -2.94 2.12 26.80
CA THR A 462 -1.64 1.43 26.75
C THR A 462 -1.73 0.21 25.84
N VAL A 463 -0.93 0.18 24.78
CA VAL A 463 -0.79 -0.96 23.85
C VAL A 463 0.71 -1.28 23.71
N PRO A 464 1.14 -2.54 23.87
CA PRO A 464 2.56 -2.88 23.85
C PRO A 464 3.11 -3.04 22.43
N ARG A 465 4.31 -2.50 22.17
CA ARG A 465 5.09 -2.79 20.95
C ARG A 465 5.77 -4.15 21.07
N LEU A 466 5.67 -4.96 20.03
CA LEU A 466 6.21 -6.33 19.91
C LEU A 466 7.67 -6.46 20.42
N ASP A 467 7.91 -7.35 21.38
CA ASP A 467 9.27 -7.70 21.84
C ASP A 467 9.43 -9.22 21.87
N LEU A 468 10.03 -9.76 20.81
CA LEU A 468 10.29 -11.19 20.63
C LEU A 468 11.40 -11.67 21.56
N GLY A 469 12.38 -10.81 21.87
CA GLY A 469 13.46 -11.12 22.79
C GLY A 469 12.92 -11.46 24.16
N VAL A 470 12.13 -10.56 24.75
CA VAL A 470 11.46 -10.79 26.03
C VAL A 470 10.42 -11.92 25.93
N ALA A 471 9.67 -12.04 24.83
CA ALA A 471 8.63 -13.06 24.69
C ALA A 471 9.15 -14.51 24.60
N ILE A 472 10.28 -14.73 23.90
CA ILE A 472 10.76 -16.08 23.52
C ILE A 472 12.02 -16.52 24.29
N LEU A 473 12.83 -15.55 24.75
CA LEU A 473 14.04 -15.80 25.54
C LEU A 473 13.84 -15.48 27.03
N GLY A 474 12.78 -14.73 27.36
CA GLY A 474 12.49 -14.26 28.71
C GLY A 474 13.25 -12.99 29.07
N GLY A 475 12.74 -12.27 30.05
CA GLY A 475 13.32 -11.01 30.52
C GLY A 475 12.32 -10.19 31.33
N THR A 476 12.59 -8.89 31.44
CA THR A 476 11.61 -7.89 31.88
C THR A 476 11.26 -7.00 30.69
N PRO A 477 9.97 -6.68 30.44
CA PRO A 477 9.57 -5.73 29.40
C PRO A 477 10.33 -4.40 29.53
N GLN A 478 10.63 -3.78 28.39
CA GLN A 478 11.28 -2.47 28.35
C GLN A 478 10.40 -1.41 29.03
N PRO A 479 10.97 -0.35 29.64
CA PRO A 479 10.20 0.68 30.33
C PRO A 479 9.17 1.36 29.39
N PRO A 480 7.97 1.70 29.90
CA PRO A 480 6.94 2.33 29.09
C PRO A 480 7.39 3.61 28.39
N VAL A 481 6.90 3.83 27.18
CA VAL A 481 6.95 5.12 26.50
C VAL A 481 5.59 5.80 26.68
N THR A 482 5.56 7.11 26.87
CA THR A 482 4.31 7.88 26.89
C THR A 482 4.37 8.97 25.84
N GLN A 483 3.35 8.98 25.00
CA GLN A 483 3.17 9.86 23.86
C GLN A 483 1.72 10.36 23.90
N GLU A 484 1.52 11.66 23.71
CA GLU A 484 0.19 12.15 23.36
C GLU A 484 0.04 12.02 21.83
N PRO A 485 -1.15 11.70 21.30
CA PRO A 485 -1.41 11.88 19.88
C PRO A 485 -1.22 13.35 19.53
N VAL A 486 -0.66 13.65 18.36
CA VAL A 486 -0.57 15.03 17.86
C VAL A 486 -2.00 15.60 17.84
N PRO A 487 -2.29 16.67 18.63
CA PRO A 487 -3.64 17.22 18.68
C PRO A 487 -4.03 17.80 17.31
N ASP A 488 -5.34 17.87 17.01
CA ASP A 488 -5.92 18.52 15.82
C ASP A 488 -5.56 20.02 15.75
N GLY A 489 -4.32 20.30 15.35
CA GLY A 489 -3.71 21.60 15.15
C GLY A 489 -3.17 21.75 13.73
N PRO A 490 -2.34 22.75 13.45
CA PRO A 490 -1.56 22.75 12.23
C PRO A 490 -0.56 21.60 12.32
N GLY A 491 -0.71 20.56 11.49
CA GLY A 491 0.27 19.48 11.43
C GLY A 491 1.66 20.03 11.12
N ASP A 492 2.54 19.92 12.11
CA ASP A 492 3.99 19.95 11.95
C ASP A 492 4.40 18.53 11.57
N ASP A 493 5.12 18.40 10.46
CA ASP A 493 5.53 17.13 9.86
C ASP A 493 6.77 16.58 10.60
N PRO A 494 6.83 15.30 11.01
CA PRO A 494 8.00 14.68 11.63
C PRO A 494 9.17 14.45 10.64
N SER A 495 9.43 15.41 9.76
CA SER A 495 10.60 15.51 8.88
C SER A 495 11.34 16.85 9.01
N ASP A 496 11.06 17.66 10.03
CA ASP A 496 11.91 18.83 10.33
C ASP A 496 11.91 19.23 11.83
N THR A 497 13.01 18.93 12.55
CA THR A 497 13.35 19.63 13.80
C THR A 497 14.81 20.06 13.79
N PRO A 498 15.12 21.38 13.84
CA PRO A 498 16.48 21.86 13.74
C PRO A 498 17.26 21.58 15.03
N THR A 499 18.45 20.99 14.88
CA THR A 499 19.44 20.90 15.97
C THR A 499 19.86 22.32 16.38
N PRO A 500 19.92 22.65 17.69
CA PRO A 500 20.30 23.99 18.14
C PRO A 500 21.77 24.30 17.86
N ASP A 501 22.03 25.44 17.21
CA ASP A 501 23.37 25.92 16.87
C ASP A 501 24.31 26.02 18.09
N PRO A 502 25.56 25.53 18.01
CA PRO A 502 26.59 25.80 19.01
C PRO A 502 27.00 27.27 18.94
N THR A 503 26.97 27.95 20.09
CA THR A 503 27.20 29.41 20.16
C THR A 503 28.63 29.83 19.78
N SER A 504 28.70 30.94 19.06
CA SER A 504 29.88 31.61 18.51
C SER A 504 31.12 31.66 19.42
N GLY A 505 32.24 31.13 18.93
CA GLY A 505 33.61 31.46 19.37
C GLY A 505 34.30 32.41 18.37
N PRO A 506 35.40 33.10 18.78
CA PRO A 506 35.94 34.22 17.99
C PRO A 506 36.75 33.82 16.75
N GLU A 507 36.65 34.69 15.74
CA GLU A 507 37.27 34.68 14.41
C GLU A 507 38.79 35.01 14.44
N PRO A 508 39.63 34.33 13.62
CA PRO A 508 40.98 34.77 13.29
C PRO A 508 41.03 35.56 11.97
N GLU A 509 41.79 36.67 11.96
CA GLU A 509 41.90 37.60 10.81
C GLU A 509 42.58 37.01 9.55
N PRO A 510 42.29 37.53 8.34
CA PRO A 510 42.83 37.02 7.09
C PRO A 510 44.29 37.43 6.82
N VAL A 511 45.00 36.61 6.05
CA VAL A 511 46.34 36.89 5.50
C VAL A 511 46.22 37.21 4.00
N PRO A 512 46.86 38.28 3.48
CA PRO A 512 46.70 38.69 2.08
C PRO A 512 47.50 37.83 1.08
N ASP A 513 47.00 37.82 -0.16
CA ASP A 513 47.59 37.20 -1.36
C ASP A 513 48.43 38.21 -2.16
N ASP A 514 49.48 37.76 -2.88
CA ASP A 514 50.30 38.64 -3.74
C ASP A 514 51.15 37.93 -4.84
N THR A 515 50.54 37.71 -6.01
CA THR A 515 51.07 37.92 -7.40
C THR A 515 52.34 37.15 -7.93
N PRO A 516 52.67 37.21 -9.25
CA PRO A 516 51.85 36.90 -10.43
C PRO A 516 52.50 35.96 -11.51
N ASP A 517 51.71 35.67 -12.55
CA ASP A 517 51.92 34.80 -13.75
C ASP A 517 53.07 35.23 -14.73
N PRO A 518 53.54 34.36 -15.66
CA PRO A 518 53.04 34.43 -17.05
C PRO A 518 52.96 33.11 -17.88
N ALA A 519 51.86 32.95 -18.64
CA ALA A 519 51.69 32.02 -19.78
C ALA A 519 52.51 32.40 -21.06
N PRO A 520 52.45 31.66 -22.21
CA PRO A 520 51.41 31.98 -23.24
C PRO A 520 51.05 30.92 -24.33
N VAL A 521 49.88 31.13 -25.00
CA VAL A 521 49.40 30.62 -26.34
C VAL A 521 49.36 29.10 -26.61
N PRO A 522 48.59 28.55 -27.60
CA PRO A 522 47.77 29.14 -28.69
C PRO A 522 46.25 28.82 -28.56
N LEU A 523 45.26 29.18 -29.41
CA LEU A 523 45.03 30.05 -30.60
C LEU A 523 43.48 30.42 -30.59
N PRO A 524 42.84 31.11 -31.57
CA PRO A 524 41.52 31.74 -31.36
C PRO A 524 40.28 30.94 -31.84
N THR A 525 39.12 31.27 -31.23
CA THR A 525 37.74 30.95 -31.70
C THR A 525 36.87 32.21 -31.64
N VAL A 526 35.86 32.33 -32.51
CA VAL A 526 35.05 33.56 -32.69
C VAL A 526 34.01 33.75 -31.59
N THR A 527 33.96 34.95 -31.00
CA THR A 527 32.92 35.34 -30.03
C THR A 527 31.61 35.71 -30.72
N VAL A 528 30.49 35.09 -30.30
CA VAL A 528 29.13 35.54 -30.63
C VAL A 528 28.46 36.02 -29.34
N THR A 529 28.36 37.34 -29.15
CA THR A 529 27.77 37.93 -27.94
C THR A 529 26.24 37.94 -28.04
N VAL A 530 25.59 36.93 -27.47
CA VAL A 530 24.14 36.96 -27.23
C VAL A 530 23.87 37.62 -25.88
N THR A 531 23.49 38.91 -25.90
CA THR A 531 23.11 39.63 -24.68
C THR A 531 21.70 39.23 -24.25
N VAL A 532 21.58 38.14 -23.49
CA VAL A 532 20.34 37.80 -22.79
C VAL A 532 20.18 38.75 -21.60
N THR A 533 19.21 39.66 -21.66
CA THR A 533 18.79 40.45 -20.51
C THR A 533 18.29 39.51 -19.43
N ALA A 534 18.97 39.45 -18.28
CA ALA A 534 18.56 38.59 -17.18
C ALA A 534 17.16 39.00 -16.66
N THR A 535 16.17 38.13 -16.87
CA THR A 535 14.99 38.10 -15.99
C THR A 535 15.50 37.76 -14.58
N PRO A 536 15.12 38.51 -13.54
CA PRO A 536 15.53 38.18 -12.17
C PRO A 536 15.12 36.75 -11.79
N PRO A 537 15.89 36.05 -10.94
CA PRO A 537 15.57 34.69 -10.54
C PRO A 537 14.18 34.63 -9.89
N ALA A 538 13.46 33.53 -10.14
CA ALA A 538 12.25 33.23 -9.38
C ALA A 538 12.60 33.17 -7.89
N ALA A 539 11.83 33.87 -7.05
CA ALA A 539 12.06 33.87 -5.62
C ALA A 539 11.74 32.49 -5.03
N ALA A 540 12.44 32.13 -3.95
CA ALA A 540 12.16 30.94 -3.14
C ALA A 540 10.64 30.83 -2.83
N PRO A 541 10.09 29.60 -2.79
CA PRO A 541 8.65 29.35 -2.81
C PRO A 541 7.92 30.19 -1.77
N ALA A 542 7.13 31.15 -2.25
CA ALA A 542 6.53 32.16 -1.39
C ALA A 542 5.55 31.51 -0.41
N VAL A 543 5.85 31.60 0.89
CA VAL A 543 5.06 31.02 1.98
C VAL A 543 3.57 31.19 1.70
N CYS A 544 2.87 30.07 1.50
CA CYS A 544 1.50 30.06 1.01
C CYS A 544 0.60 30.84 2.00
N THR A 545 0.22 32.04 1.58
CA THR A 545 -0.40 33.04 2.45
C THR A 545 -1.69 33.56 1.85
N ARG A 546 -2.61 33.90 2.75
CA ARG A 546 -3.94 34.39 2.42
C ARG A 546 -3.85 35.64 1.53
N GLY A 547 -4.53 35.59 0.38
CA GLY A 547 -4.43 36.57 -0.70
C GLY A 547 -4.85 38.00 -0.33
N LYS A 548 -4.61 38.93 -1.26
CA LYS A 548 -4.93 40.36 -1.12
C LYS A 548 -6.17 40.79 -1.92
N GLY A 549 -7.00 39.83 -2.35
CA GLY A 549 -8.23 40.04 -3.12
C GLY A 549 -9.27 40.88 -2.36
N ARG A 550 -10.00 41.74 -3.09
CA ARG A 550 -10.97 42.72 -2.53
C ARG A 550 -12.39 42.56 -3.08
N THR A 551 -12.67 41.41 -3.67
CA THR A 551 -13.91 41.07 -4.38
C THR A 551 -14.19 39.60 -4.18
N THR A 552 -15.39 39.24 -3.72
CA THR A 552 -15.77 37.83 -3.64
C THR A 552 -16.19 37.32 -5.01
N LEU A 553 -15.82 36.07 -5.31
CA LEU A 553 -16.25 35.34 -6.50
C LEU A 553 -17.39 34.40 -6.12
N THR A 554 -18.43 34.31 -6.94
CA THR A 554 -19.47 33.29 -6.78
C THR A 554 -18.91 31.90 -7.09
N ALA A 555 -19.55 30.83 -6.61
CA ALA A 555 -19.11 29.46 -6.91
C ALA A 555 -18.97 29.17 -8.41
N ALA A 556 -19.80 29.78 -9.26
CA ALA A 556 -19.70 29.65 -10.71
C ALA A 556 -18.49 30.39 -11.32
N GLN A 557 -17.99 31.45 -10.67
CA GLN A 557 -16.76 32.14 -11.06
C GLN A 557 -15.53 31.39 -10.55
N TRP A 558 -15.54 30.93 -9.28
CA TRP A 558 -14.52 30.00 -8.77
C TRP A 558 -14.42 28.74 -9.64
N ALA A 559 -15.54 28.22 -10.16
CA ALA A 559 -15.52 27.13 -11.12
C ALA A 559 -14.80 27.48 -12.44
N VAL A 560 -14.80 28.73 -12.90
CA VAL A 560 -14.05 29.14 -14.09
C VAL A 560 -12.56 29.23 -13.76
N GLU A 561 -12.20 29.87 -12.64
CA GLU A 561 -10.81 29.92 -12.17
C GLU A 561 -10.20 28.50 -12.08
N MET A 562 -10.93 27.55 -11.49
CA MET A 562 -10.51 26.16 -11.32
C MET A 562 -10.64 25.27 -12.58
N HIS A 563 -11.10 25.78 -13.74
CA HIS A 563 -11.30 24.94 -14.93
C HIS A 563 -10.13 25.01 -15.92
N LYS A 564 -9.40 23.90 -16.07
CA LYS A 564 -8.42 23.69 -17.17
C LYS A 564 -7.49 24.89 -17.43
N ARG A 565 -7.01 25.56 -16.36
CA ARG A 565 -6.12 26.74 -16.44
C ARG A 565 -6.72 27.93 -17.24
N THR A 566 -8.06 28.04 -17.30
CA THR A 566 -8.79 29.13 -18.02
C THR A 566 -9.17 30.32 -17.12
N GLY A 567 -8.63 30.38 -15.91
CA GLY A 567 -8.82 31.46 -14.95
C GLY A 567 -8.01 32.73 -15.22
N LYS A 568 -7.94 33.59 -14.20
CA LYS A 568 -7.08 34.77 -14.10
C LYS A 568 -6.07 34.69 -12.94
N LEU A 569 -6.26 33.74 -12.04
CA LEU A 569 -5.31 33.38 -10.98
C LEU A 569 -4.34 32.30 -11.53
N SER A 570 -3.07 32.30 -11.09
CA SER A 570 -2.14 31.22 -11.43
C SER A 570 -2.51 29.92 -10.70
N ASP A 571 -2.10 28.78 -11.23
CA ASP A 571 -2.36 27.49 -10.58
C ASP A 571 -1.74 27.45 -9.17
N GLU A 572 -0.52 27.96 -8.99
CA GLU A 572 0.13 28.09 -7.67
C GLU A 572 -0.75 28.89 -6.67
N THR A 573 -1.45 29.93 -7.16
CA THR A 573 -2.37 30.74 -6.37
C THR A 573 -3.64 29.95 -6.02
N LEU A 574 -4.14 29.14 -6.93
CA LEU A 574 -5.33 28.30 -6.73
C LEU A 574 -5.03 27.15 -5.77
N ASP A 575 -3.91 26.45 -5.97
CA ASP A 575 -3.42 25.37 -5.12
C ASP A 575 -3.11 25.88 -3.71
N CYS A 576 -2.47 27.05 -3.59
CA CYS A 576 -2.30 27.70 -2.29
C CYS A 576 -3.65 28.04 -1.63
N TYR A 577 -4.65 28.54 -2.37
CA TYR A 577 -5.98 28.78 -1.81
C TYR A 577 -6.73 27.50 -1.42
N LEU A 578 -6.49 26.37 -2.11
CA LEU A 578 -7.03 25.05 -1.76
C LEU A 578 -6.33 24.49 -0.51
N ARG A 579 -4.98 24.55 -0.44
CA ARG A 579 -4.19 24.18 0.76
C ARG A 579 -4.60 25.00 1.98
N LEU A 580 -4.79 26.31 1.84
CA LEU A 580 -5.30 27.19 2.90
C LEU A 580 -6.73 26.84 3.31
N ALA A 581 -7.62 26.59 2.33
CA ALA A 581 -9.00 26.22 2.61
C ALA A 581 -9.10 24.87 3.34
N ALA A 582 -8.25 23.89 2.97
CA ALA A 582 -8.11 22.62 3.66
C ALA A 582 -7.65 22.80 5.12
N LYS A 583 -6.52 23.51 5.36
CA LYS A 583 -6.01 23.80 6.72
C LYS A 583 -6.97 24.64 7.58
N ALA A 584 -8.03 25.23 7.02
CA ALA A 584 -9.00 26.05 7.74
C ALA A 584 -10.37 25.40 7.98
N SER A 585 -10.65 24.24 7.36
CA SER A 585 -11.99 23.65 7.27
C SER A 585 -11.97 22.16 7.58
N ALA A 586 -12.54 21.81 8.74
CA ALA A 586 -12.58 20.44 9.29
C ALA A 586 -13.43 19.44 8.48
N VAL A 587 -13.96 19.83 7.31
CA VAL A 587 -14.75 18.98 6.42
C VAL A 587 -14.34 19.13 4.95
N PHE A 588 -13.23 19.82 4.66
CA PHE A 588 -12.78 20.08 3.29
C PHE A 588 -12.37 18.81 2.53
N PRO A 589 -11.62 17.85 3.12
CA PRO A 589 -11.33 16.57 2.48
C PRO A 589 -12.61 15.79 2.15
N GLU A 590 -13.62 15.83 3.05
CA GLU A 590 -14.93 15.21 2.84
C GLU A 590 -15.77 15.84 1.72
N ILE A 591 -15.41 17.03 1.21
CA ILE A 591 -16.02 17.56 -0.01
C ILE A 591 -15.33 16.87 -1.19
N THR A 592 -15.63 15.57 -1.30
CA THR A 592 -14.64 14.53 -1.63
C THR A 592 -13.69 14.87 -2.77
N ARG A 593 -12.39 14.73 -2.44
CA ARG A 593 -11.23 15.01 -3.31
C ARG A 593 -10.95 16.48 -3.64
N ALA A 594 -11.62 17.50 -3.08
CA ALA A 594 -11.43 18.92 -3.46
C ALA A 594 -10.03 19.55 -3.21
N SER A 595 -9.00 18.76 -2.97
CA SER A 595 -7.59 19.16 -2.81
C SER A 595 -6.93 19.73 -4.07
N THR A 596 -7.46 19.47 -5.27
CA THR A 596 -6.89 19.95 -6.55
C THR A 596 -7.87 20.89 -7.28
N PRO A 597 -7.43 21.73 -8.23
CA PRO A 597 -8.32 22.57 -9.03
C PRO A 597 -9.30 21.73 -9.85
N GLY A 598 -8.84 20.61 -10.41
CA GLY A 598 -9.66 19.71 -11.24
C GLY A 598 -10.80 19.05 -10.48
N THR A 599 -10.64 18.76 -9.19
CA THR A 599 -11.67 18.19 -8.31
C THR A 599 -12.51 19.27 -7.64
N ALA A 600 -11.89 20.36 -7.17
CA ALA A 600 -12.59 21.55 -6.68
C ALA A 600 -13.57 22.09 -7.74
N HIS A 601 -13.19 22.07 -9.03
CA HIS A 601 -14.09 22.40 -10.14
C HIS A 601 -15.36 21.54 -10.16
N ARG A 602 -15.24 20.22 -9.94
CA ARG A 602 -16.39 19.29 -9.94
C ARG A 602 -17.36 19.59 -8.79
N VAL A 603 -16.83 19.99 -7.63
CA VAL A 603 -17.63 20.45 -6.47
C VAL A 603 -18.25 21.84 -6.71
N LEU A 604 -17.52 22.76 -7.36
CA LEU A 604 -17.99 24.12 -7.67
C LEU A 604 -19.04 24.15 -8.80
N LYS A 605 -18.99 23.18 -9.71
CA LYS A 605 -19.88 23.06 -10.88
C LYS A 605 -20.32 21.59 -11.09
N PRO A 606 -21.10 21.02 -10.17
CA PRO A 606 -21.62 19.65 -10.32
C PRO A 606 -22.54 19.55 -11.54
N SER A 607 -22.53 18.38 -12.17
CA SER A 607 -23.24 18.09 -13.43
C SER A 607 -24.40 17.09 -13.24
N GLY A 608 -25.10 16.75 -14.33
CA GLY A 608 -26.05 15.63 -14.36
C GLY A 608 -27.15 15.64 -13.29
N LYS A 609 -27.36 14.50 -12.63
CA LYS A 609 -28.36 14.32 -11.56
C LYS A 609 -27.89 14.90 -10.21
N THR A 610 -26.61 14.78 -9.89
CA THR A 610 -26.04 15.20 -8.59
C THR A 610 -26.16 16.70 -8.35
N ALA A 611 -26.06 17.51 -9.42
CA ALA A 611 -26.26 18.96 -9.42
C ALA A 611 -27.60 19.44 -8.81
N ARG A 612 -28.61 18.57 -8.75
CA ARG A 612 -29.96 18.89 -8.22
C ARG A 612 -30.13 18.56 -6.74
N THR A 613 -29.13 17.96 -6.10
CA THR A 613 -29.21 17.55 -4.69
C THR A 613 -29.00 18.72 -3.72
N ALA A 614 -29.61 18.63 -2.54
CA ALA A 614 -29.40 19.58 -1.46
C ALA A 614 -27.94 19.57 -0.95
N LYS A 615 -27.29 18.39 -0.94
CA LYS A 615 -25.87 18.25 -0.57
C LYS A 615 -24.96 18.92 -1.59
N ALA A 616 -25.00 18.57 -2.88
CA ALA A 616 -24.13 19.23 -3.88
C ALA A 616 -24.38 20.75 -3.98
N THR A 617 -25.62 21.20 -3.77
CA THR A 617 -25.95 22.64 -3.68
C THR A 617 -25.33 23.32 -2.46
N PHE A 618 -25.18 22.60 -1.35
CA PHE A 618 -24.56 23.10 -0.13
C PHE A 618 -23.03 23.05 -0.20
N ASP A 619 -22.47 21.90 -0.59
CA ASP A 619 -21.04 21.62 -0.78
C ASP A 619 -20.39 22.69 -1.68
N ARG A 620 -21.04 23.01 -2.81
CA ARG A 620 -20.64 24.10 -3.72
C ARG A 620 -20.51 25.45 -3.03
N GLU A 621 -21.49 25.84 -2.22
CA GLU A 621 -21.52 27.16 -1.58
C GLU A 621 -20.59 27.24 -0.36
N LEU A 622 -20.26 26.10 0.26
CA LEU A 622 -19.27 25.99 1.36
C LEU A 622 -17.84 26.10 0.82
N LEU A 623 -17.50 25.35 -0.23
CA LEU A 623 -16.18 25.45 -0.88
C LEU A 623 -15.93 26.87 -1.42
N ALA A 624 -16.92 27.48 -2.06
CA ALA A 624 -16.83 28.87 -2.50
C ALA A 624 -16.68 29.87 -1.34
N ALA A 625 -17.18 29.57 -0.14
CA ALA A 625 -17.02 30.43 1.03
C ALA A 625 -15.58 30.39 1.55
N TRP A 626 -14.98 29.19 1.61
CA TRP A 626 -13.58 29.02 2.02
C TRP A 626 -12.58 29.59 1.03
N LEU A 627 -12.80 29.41 -0.29
CA LEU A 627 -11.99 30.07 -1.32
C LEU A 627 -12.08 31.60 -1.27
N ASN A 628 -13.26 32.16 -0.98
CA ASN A 628 -13.42 33.61 -0.75
C ASN A 628 -12.70 34.11 0.51
N TRP A 629 -12.51 33.25 1.51
CA TRP A 629 -11.64 33.57 2.64
C TRP A 629 -10.16 33.50 2.25
N ALA A 630 -9.71 32.41 1.62
CA ALA A 630 -8.31 32.20 1.23
C ALA A 630 -7.81 33.27 0.25
N HIS A 631 -8.66 33.73 -0.69
CA HIS A 631 -8.38 34.82 -1.62
C HIS A 631 -8.13 36.19 -0.95
N GLY A 632 -8.45 36.34 0.33
CA GLY A 632 -8.37 37.61 1.06
C GLY A 632 -9.70 38.35 1.17
N ALA A 633 -10.65 38.05 0.27
CA ALA A 633 -11.85 38.86 0.05
C ALA A 633 -12.82 38.90 1.25
N VAL A 634 -12.84 37.88 2.11
CA VAL A 634 -13.63 37.88 3.37
C VAL A 634 -12.78 37.39 4.54
N ASN A 635 -12.69 38.14 5.64
CA ASN A 635 -11.99 37.69 6.84
C ASN A 635 -12.94 37.01 7.84
N LEU A 636 -12.39 36.15 8.72
CA LEU A 636 -13.17 35.33 9.65
C LEU A 636 -13.92 36.13 10.73
N THR A 637 -13.43 37.33 11.06
CA THR A 637 -13.98 38.22 12.10
C THR A 637 -15.09 39.14 11.58
N ALA A 638 -15.26 39.29 10.26
CA ALA A 638 -16.31 40.09 9.65
C ALA A 638 -17.72 39.57 10.02
N LYS A 639 -18.71 40.47 10.08
CA LYS A 639 -20.07 40.12 10.49
C LYS A 639 -20.91 39.53 9.35
N ALA A 640 -21.19 38.24 9.42
CA ALA A 640 -22.24 37.58 8.65
C ALA A 640 -23.62 37.91 9.26
N GLY A 641 -24.62 38.23 8.42
CA GLY A 641 -25.99 38.53 8.86
C GLY A 641 -26.20 39.77 9.76
N GLY A 642 -25.14 40.35 10.34
CA GLY A 642 -25.18 41.47 11.29
C GLY A 642 -24.99 41.06 12.77
N THR A 643 -25.21 39.78 13.10
CA THR A 643 -25.17 39.27 14.48
C THR A 643 -24.15 38.16 14.73
N SER A 644 -23.66 37.45 13.70
CA SER A 644 -22.63 36.42 13.82
C SER A 644 -21.36 36.79 13.05
N THR A 645 -20.25 36.12 13.32
CA THR A 645 -19.01 36.25 12.52
C THR A 645 -19.01 35.27 11.34
N VAL A 646 -18.18 35.53 10.33
CA VAL A 646 -17.95 34.58 9.23
C VAL A 646 -17.39 33.24 9.75
N LYS A 647 -16.50 33.24 10.77
CA LYS A 647 -16.06 32.00 11.43
C LYS A 647 -17.23 31.19 11.99
N ALA A 648 -18.16 31.85 12.71
CA ALA A 648 -19.32 31.19 13.28
C ALA A 648 -20.33 30.71 12.22
N ALA A 649 -20.45 31.44 11.10
CA ALA A 649 -21.29 31.05 9.98
C ALA A 649 -20.74 29.81 9.23
N LEU A 650 -19.42 29.75 9.03
CA LEU A 650 -18.73 28.60 8.43
C LEU A 650 -18.81 27.37 9.35
N ALA A 651 -18.37 27.47 10.62
CA ALA A 651 -18.41 26.35 11.56
C ALA A 651 -19.84 25.80 11.79
N SER A 652 -20.87 26.66 11.78
CA SER A 652 -22.28 26.21 11.86
C SER A 652 -22.78 25.56 10.57
N ALA A 653 -22.20 25.90 9.42
CA ALA A 653 -22.48 25.22 8.15
C ALA A 653 -21.80 23.84 8.11
N GLU A 654 -20.54 23.75 8.53
CA GLU A 654 -19.77 22.50 8.60
C GLU A 654 -20.42 21.49 9.55
N LYS A 655 -20.83 21.91 10.75
CA LYS A 655 -21.61 21.04 11.66
C LYS A 655 -22.98 20.62 11.09
N ARG A 656 -23.55 21.38 10.15
CA ARG A 656 -24.78 20.99 9.42
C ARG A 656 -24.52 20.05 8.25
N ARG A 657 -23.33 20.08 7.64
CA ARG A 657 -22.86 19.10 6.65
C ARG A 657 -22.87 17.71 7.26
N LEU A 658 -22.11 17.53 8.34
CA LEU A 658 -21.89 16.27 9.04
C LEU A 658 -23.21 15.64 9.48
N ALA A 659 -24.10 16.42 10.10
CA ALA A 659 -25.41 15.95 10.52
C ALA A 659 -26.46 15.87 9.39
N ALA A 660 -26.11 16.21 8.14
CA ALA A 660 -27.00 16.36 6.99
C ALA A 660 -28.22 17.31 7.18
N LEU A 661 -28.24 18.12 8.26
CA LEU A 661 -29.42 18.89 8.67
C LEU A 661 -29.59 20.19 7.89
N SER A 662 -30.78 20.40 7.33
CA SER A 662 -31.27 21.69 6.80
C SER A 662 -30.46 22.31 5.63
N LEU A 663 -29.69 21.49 4.91
CA LEU A 663 -28.67 21.90 3.94
C LEU A 663 -29.11 23.02 2.95
N SER A 664 -30.27 22.91 2.30
CA SER A 664 -30.76 23.91 1.33
C SER A 664 -30.91 25.33 1.92
N LYS A 665 -31.27 25.43 3.20
CA LYS A 665 -31.40 26.71 3.92
C LYS A 665 -30.03 27.25 4.32
N ALA A 666 -29.10 26.38 4.72
CA ALA A 666 -27.73 26.74 5.04
C ALA A 666 -26.93 27.19 3.80
N ALA A 667 -27.09 26.50 2.67
CA ALA A 667 -26.52 26.89 1.36
C ALA A 667 -27.00 28.28 0.93
N SER A 668 -28.30 28.53 1.10
CA SER A 668 -28.91 29.84 0.84
C SER A 668 -28.39 30.95 1.76
N ALA A 669 -27.95 30.61 2.98
CA ALA A 669 -27.34 31.55 3.92
C ALA A 669 -25.88 31.84 3.55
N LEU A 670 -25.05 30.80 3.34
CA LEU A 670 -23.67 30.94 2.84
C LEU A 670 -23.61 31.83 1.59
N ARG A 671 -24.44 31.50 0.59
CA ARG A 671 -24.48 32.23 -0.68
C ARG A 671 -24.81 33.72 -0.51
N LYS A 672 -25.74 34.08 0.38
CA LYS A 672 -26.21 35.47 0.58
C LYS A 672 -25.43 36.27 1.62
N GLN A 673 -24.78 35.61 2.58
CA GLN A 673 -24.20 36.26 3.76
C GLN A 673 -22.67 36.16 3.82
N VAL A 674 -22.06 35.22 3.08
CA VAL A 674 -20.60 35.05 2.99
C VAL A 674 -20.13 35.26 1.54
N ASN A 675 -20.63 34.49 0.58
CA ASN A 675 -20.09 34.44 -0.79
C ASN A 675 -20.31 35.73 -1.61
N THR A 676 -21.25 36.59 -1.20
CA THR A 676 -21.58 37.86 -1.89
C THR A 676 -21.44 39.10 -1.00
N ARG A 677 -20.75 39.01 0.15
CA ARG A 677 -20.47 40.17 1.01
C ARG A 677 -19.03 40.62 0.87
N ARG A 678 -18.85 41.87 0.43
CA ARG A 678 -17.61 42.61 0.71
C ARG A 678 -17.53 42.90 2.22
N PRO A 679 -16.35 42.81 2.86
CA PRO A 679 -16.10 43.54 4.09
C PRO A 679 -16.25 45.05 3.85
N ALA A 680 -16.60 45.76 4.92
CA ALA A 680 -16.56 47.23 4.96
C ALA A 680 -15.16 47.69 5.34
#